data_AF-A0A1Q3WT03-F1
#
_entry.id   AF-A0A1Q3WT03-F1
#
_cell.length_a   1.000
_cell.length_b   1.000
_cell.length_c   1.000
_cell.angle_alpha   90.00
_cell.angle_beta   90.00
_cell.angle_gamma   90.00
#
_symmetry.space_group_name_H-M   'P 1'
#
loop_
_entity.id
_entity.type
_entity.pdbx_description
1 polymer ?
#
loop_
_entity_poly.entity_id
_entity_poly.type
_entity_poly.pdbx_seq_one_letter_code
_entity_poly.pdbx_strand_id
1 'polypeptide(L)'
;MKSLLTFLFLFASLLAGFGQTIEYYKAGTDGTTQKVYAIYSDGSQKLVSTLPSDAVFARKGGIVRLPYAPEPKRVFNPQQFGLNKYFSDNFRLSMDYNPGGLSPTQRKAFGVNLFNFWSISDTEKANAPPGSGMLYLTESGVHGSLEGAGFFESDLQTYYNQIWNALPGAGNGANPGAKYVIFNIEVSNDWSRGYYAGNDSKWPSWESRKDKRIICESDGVERSLEQIDQQNLWSVEASVRRANRLVLLLKVLKEKSAPGTLVSYGASMHQALPRKDFATNNNYFLPGTCNVNFIPGHSGNTVTLNKPGGGTGTYTLTGNQYSNEDFMTGYYYLFDKDLAQSDYNDIFVNKVAGKTNYPYLWSKLLIRHVVADEKGYIQENRRLMQAVLGSKHPIMRMQEPQFEGDGIGLYDANGNFTSYVQSRITWDSLQTNITGEEPPKVHQPPYMNYSRFMVTRFFAGDEPGWGYYVFPPGNPNWVRLPLASVPQFNHHWHGMTAIIQARHDLQPYEKWFAGSTLIEDPEVQINAVGAFTAYNGVEAYNYDAGVQGVQKPAYMMRYKTQPNGDIRVLILGGMNQDWTAERVDIVRAPGGALGGNKFKVKLIGPAAQVYEFVVKAGDSNQTYDAQPSRNPQWEKAGYAGRVGVVTSTTGSTGTSCDYSVTTNNITLGCGVTGTLTASVSGTAASGLTYNWTGPGFSASSQNPSFTPTNVNGVYSYTVSVSKSGCTPKTAVSNVTVSGCGSGNSSIAYNKPSFDTFDYSVPTAGTHNVWPFFDSRLHRNVPIGDKVVLENGSIRVEIWKNFGGAVAHVSFPGGQNIVNQNDWGRGVGMTIYRGGRTRQIESQNKEIQSQWATAEGAGVGNNPIQIGDTFDNPAVVVDMWYTSTTCYTKSVMMNWAVRNDPTDVVLEQWVSISGAVCDVHVKMTHNRVNDQTKYEAKSNEYPNTIVNAPYKYNAHVDGNGNITYLTNWNQTPVSMGQNWYAMVPDASPASSGLGVWRAGCFQTSQNRYAPDDTASDEFANPANYGVANQSMIWDWNGTYYDNYKLMVGQVQQIKAWANSLPDPRNTFKWKFNSRNGRGYYTYGNGIDTGYPTPDDGIELQVKNPSTNFVDFHFPHVGLVASSVSNVYVRYKATSDWPSSLLVSGGRTGQTDIQIAGQNITVNLTCDNAWHTLTIPVSTISGWSGTIYDLHTTSFNVPSSARLKIGWVNTANTDPEP
;
A
#
# COMPACT_ATOMS: atom_id res chain seq x y z
N MET A 1 -32.93 -34.37 -2.20
CA MET A 1 -32.89 -32.90 -2.04
C MET A 1 -32.22 -32.43 -0.75
N LYS A 2 -32.59 -32.94 0.45
CA LYS A 2 -31.88 -32.58 1.70
C LYS A 2 -30.39 -32.99 1.72
N SER A 3 -30.03 -34.13 1.14
CA SER A 3 -28.63 -34.58 1.00
C SER A 3 -27.82 -33.80 -0.05
N LEU A 4 -28.50 -33.23 -1.07
CA LEU A 4 -27.86 -32.38 -2.09
C LEU A 4 -27.64 -30.96 -1.56
N LEU A 5 -28.55 -30.45 -0.71
CA LEU A 5 -28.36 -29.17 -0.01
C LEU A 5 -27.23 -29.23 1.02
N THR A 6 -27.05 -30.34 1.74
CA THR A 6 -25.94 -30.48 2.70
C THR A 6 -24.57 -30.58 2.01
N PHE A 7 -24.51 -31.19 0.82
CA PHE A 7 -23.27 -31.25 0.03
C PHE A 7 -22.94 -29.90 -0.63
N LEU A 8 -23.95 -29.14 -1.08
CA LEU A 8 -23.77 -27.76 -1.56
C LEU A 8 -23.40 -26.78 -0.43
N PHE A 9 -23.89 -26.99 0.81
CA PHE A 9 -23.49 -26.18 1.97
C PHE A 9 -22.06 -26.48 2.47
N LEU A 10 -21.57 -27.72 2.32
CA LEU A 10 -20.17 -28.06 2.61
C LEU A 10 -19.22 -27.58 1.50
N PHE A 11 -19.65 -27.54 0.24
CA PHE A 11 -18.82 -26.98 -0.85
C PHE A 11 -18.78 -25.45 -0.84
N ALA A 12 -19.86 -24.78 -0.42
CA ALA A 12 -19.91 -23.33 -0.29
C ALA A 12 -19.09 -22.80 0.91
N SER A 13 -18.92 -23.58 1.98
CA SER A 13 -18.09 -23.21 3.14
C SER A 13 -16.59 -23.50 2.95
N LEU A 14 -16.21 -24.25 1.90
CA LEU A 14 -14.82 -24.46 1.48
C LEU A 14 -14.32 -23.44 0.43
N LEU A 15 -15.21 -22.62 -0.12
CA LEU A 15 -14.90 -21.59 -1.13
C LEU A 15 -14.98 -20.15 -0.60
N ALA A 16 -15.27 -19.96 0.69
CA ALA A 16 -15.17 -18.65 1.36
C ALA A 16 -13.76 -18.42 1.93
N GLY A 17 -12.73 -18.58 1.10
CA GLY A 17 -11.39 -18.10 1.40
C GLY A 17 -11.22 -16.72 0.79
N PHE A 18 -11.41 -15.66 1.57
CA PHE A 18 -10.88 -14.35 1.20
C PHE A 18 -9.41 -14.54 0.82
N GLY A 19 -9.00 -14.12 -0.38
CA GLY A 19 -7.65 -14.33 -0.89
C GLY A 19 -6.62 -13.84 0.13
N GLN A 20 -5.95 -14.77 0.81
CA GLN A 20 -4.94 -14.45 1.80
C GLN A 20 -3.82 -13.69 1.10
N THR A 21 -3.66 -12.42 1.44
CA THR A 21 -2.62 -11.56 0.87
C THR A 21 -1.38 -11.69 1.77
N ILE A 22 -0.19 -11.88 1.19
CA ILE A 22 1.06 -11.86 1.95
C ILE A 22 1.30 -10.41 2.37
N GLU A 23 1.28 -10.14 3.67
CA GLU A 23 1.54 -8.78 4.21
C GLU A 23 3.04 -8.52 4.29
N TYR A 24 3.83 -9.50 4.76
CA TYR A 24 5.30 -9.40 4.84
C TYR A 24 5.96 -10.76 5.01
N TYR A 25 7.28 -10.82 4.82
CA TYR A 25 8.10 -11.99 5.11
C TYR A 25 8.84 -11.79 6.43
N LYS A 26 8.97 -12.86 7.22
CA LYS A 26 9.62 -12.86 8.53
C LYS A 26 10.61 -14.00 8.63
N ALA A 27 11.85 -13.70 9.04
CA ALA A 27 12.79 -14.72 9.44
C ALA A 27 12.49 -15.20 10.88
N GLY A 28 12.53 -16.51 11.11
CA GLY A 28 12.37 -17.17 12.41
C GLY A 28 13.32 -18.35 12.54
N THR A 29 13.28 -19.05 13.67
CA THR A 29 14.21 -20.15 13.99
C THR A 29 13.41 -21.31 14.59
N ASP A 30 13.71 -22.53 14.16
CA ASP A 30 13.14 -23.77 14.70
C ASP A 30 14.30 -24.68 15.08
N GLY A 31 14.64 -24.72 16.38
CA GLY A 31 15.92 -25.24 16.85
C GLY A 31 17.09 -24.44 16.29
N THR A 32 18.03 -25.12 15.62
CA THR A 32 19.25 -24.53 15.04
C THR A 32 19.08 -24.01 13.60
N THR A 33 17.91 -24.19 12.98
CA THR A 33 17.70 -23.91 11.56
C THR A 33 16.89 -22.63 11.34
N GLN A 34 17.43 -21.71 10.54
CA GLN A 34 16.79 -20.43 10.20
C GLN A 34 15.73 -20.62 9.11
N LYS A 35 14.55 -20.03 9.27
CA LYS A 35 13.37 -20.21 8.40
C LYS A 35 12.81 -18.85 7.99
N VAL A 36 12.27 -18.74 6.78
CA VAL A 36 11.54 -17.57 6.28
C VAL A 36 10.08 -17.93 6.15
N TYR A 37 9.22 -17.15 6.79
CA TYR A 37 7.77 -17.32 6.79
C TYR A 37 7.11 -16.17 6.03
N ALA A 38 6.12 -16.46 5.20
CA ALA A 38 5.18 -15.48 4.66
C ALA A 38 4.09 -15.30 5.70
N ILE A 39 3.89 -14.07 6.15
CA ILE A 39 2.82 -13.70 7.06
C ILE A 39 1.65 -13.21 6.21
N TYR A 40 0.50 -13.84 6.40
CA TYR A 40 -0.71 -13.52 5.65
C TYR A 40 -1.61 -12.56 6.42
N SER A 41 -2.53 -11.96 5.69
CA SER A 41 -3.53 -11.01 6.18
C SER A 41 -4.47 -11.53 7.27
N ASP A 42 -4.36 -12.76 7.74
CA ASP A 42 -5.09 -13.30 8.90
C ASP A 42 -4.17 -13.60 10.11
N GLY A 43 -2.89 -13.24 10.00
CA GLY A 43 -1.85 -13.53 10.99
C GLY A 43 -1.33 -14.96 10.93
N SER A 44 -1.78 -15.78 9.96
CA SER A 44 -1.18 -17.08 9.70
C SER A 44 0.20 -16.91 9.07
N GLN A 45 1.09 -17.86 9.36
CA GLN A 45 2.44 -17.88 8.83
C GLN A 45 2.63 -19.16 8.02
N LYS A 46 3.15 -19.05 6.80
CA LYS A 46 3.54 -20.21 5.99
C LYS A 46 5.04 -20.19 5.80
N LEU A 47 5.70 -21.29 6.11
CA LEU A 47 7.11 -21.47 5.80
C LEU A 47 7.30 -21.40 4.28
N VAL A 48 8.09 -20.45 3.80
CA VAL A 48 8.37 -20.23 2.37
C VAL A 48 9.78 -20.62 1.99
N SER A 49 10.73 -20.52 2.94
CA SER A 49 12.11 -20.93 2.72
C SER A 49 12.83 -21.24 4.04
N THR A 50 14.00 -21.86 3.94
CA THR A 50 14.90 -22.12 5.06
C THR A 50 16.24 -21.47 4.71
N LEU A 51 16.71 -20.52 5.52
CA LEU A 51 17.98 -19.84 5.30
C LEU A 51 19.14 -20.80 5.64
N PRO A 52 20.30 -20.68 4.97
CA PRO A 52 21.49 -21.47 5.29
C PRO A 52 21.87 -21.37 6.78
N SER A 53 22.36 -22.47 7.36
CA SER A 53 22.71 -22.55 8.79
C SER A 53 23.82 -21.57 9.22
N ASP A 54 24.56 -21.04 8.26
CA ASP A 54 25.68 -20.09 8.42
C ASP A 54 25.34 -18.64 8.01
N ALA A 55 24.10 -18.35 7.60
CA ALA A 55 23.66 -17.00 7.29
C ALA A 55 23.82 -16.07 8.51
N VAL A 56 24.71 -15.08 8.41
CA VAL A 56 24.94 -14.09 9.48
C VAL A 56 23.67 -13.27 9.63
N PHE A 57 23.01 -13.39 10.78
CA PHE A 57 21.85 -12.57 11.09
C PHE A 57 22.24 -11.10 11.02
N ALA A 58 21.73 -10.39 10.02
CA ALA A 58 21.79 -8.95 10.01
C ALA A 58 21.07 -8.48 11.29
N ARG A 59 21.79 -7.78 12.17
CA ARG A 59 21.24 -7.21 13.42
C ARG A 59 20.37 -6.02 13.08
N LYS A 60 19.27 -6.31 12.41
CA LYS A 60 18.34 -5.37 11.81
C LYS A 60 17.01 -5.46 12.52
N GLY A 61 16.38 -4.31 12.69
CA GLY A 61 14.98 -4.24 13.05
C GLY A 61 14.16 -3.58 11.96
N GLY A 62 12.85 -3.79 12.04
CA GLY A 62 11.86 -3.15 11.17
C GLY A 62 10.97 -2.22 11.98
N ILE A 63 10.36 -1.23 11.33
CA ILE A 63 9.27 -0.45 11.92
C ILE A 63 7.93 -1.17 11.70
N VAL A 64 7.12 -1.23 12.74
CA VAL A 64 5.79 -1.83 12.73
C VAL A 64 4.77 -0.73 12.39
N ARG A 65 4.29 -0.71 11.16
CA ARG A 65 3.29 0.27 10.70
C ARG A 65 2.61 -0.17 9.41
N LEU A 66 1.29 -0.25 9.42
CA LEU A 66 0.47 -0.46 8.23
C LEU A 66 0.25 0.87 7.47
N PRO A 67 0.06 0.80 6.14
CA PRO A 67 -0.40 1.93 5.36
C PRO A 67 -1.75 2.46 5.87
N TYR A 68 -1.95 3.77 5.78
CA TYR A 68 -3.24 4.42 6.03
C TYR A 68 -3.71 5.12 4.75
N ALA A 69 -5.01 5.20 4.52
CA ALA A 69 -5.64 5.98 3.47
C ALA A 69 -6.54 7.02 4.14
N PRO A 70 -6.22 8.32 4.03
CA PRO A 70 -7.01 9.39 4.61
C PRO A 70 -8.46 9.38 4.12
N GLU A 71 -9.39 9.60 5.04
CA GLU A 71 -10.82 9.54 4.76
C GLU A 71 -11.42 10.93 4.53
N PRO A 72 -12.46 11.13 3.71
CA PRO A 72 -13.18 12.41 3.67
C PRO A 72 -13.88 12.76 4.99
N LYS A 73 -14.37 14.00 5.10
CA LYS A 73 -15.12 14.45 6.27
C LYS A 73 -16.35 13.55 6.50
N ARG A 74 -16.65 13.22 7.77
CA ARG A 74 -17.76 12.32 8.14
C ARG A 74 -17.68 10.90 7.52
N VAL A 75 -16.53 10.48 7.00
CA VAL A 75 -16.29 9.11 6.56
C VAL A 75 -15.50 8.36 7.62
N PHE A 76 -15.93 7.13 7.91
CA PHE A 76 -15.26 6.18 8.79
C PHE A 76 -15.12 4.85 8.04
N ASN A 77 -13.89 4.47 7.69
CA ASN A 77 -13.53 3.29 6.90
C ASN A 77 -12.44 2.47 7.62
N PRO A 78 -12.75 1.86 8.78
CA PRO A 78 -11.83 0.99 9.50
C PRO A 78 -11.45 -0.29 8.72
N GLN A 79 -12.22 -0.66 7.69
CA GLN A 79 -12.02 -1.86 6.87
C GLN A 79 -10.68 -1.83 6.11
N GLN A 80 -10.10 -0.65 5.89
CA GLN A 80 -8.85 -0.48 5.15
C GLN A 80 -7.64 -1.20 5.76
N PHE A 81 -7.71 -1.57 7.04
CA PHE A 81 -6.63 -2.31 7.73
C PHE A 81 -6.88 -3.83 7.79
N GLY A 82 -7.94 -4.30 7.13
CA GLY A 82 -8.35 -5.69 7.16
C GLY A 82 -9.43 -5.99 8.21
N LEU A 83 -10.10 -7.13 8.04
CA LEU A 83 -11.20 -7.59 8.87
C LEU A 83 -10.91 -8.96 9.48
N ASN A 84 -11.65 -9.29 10.54
CA ASN A 84 -11.68 -10.58 11.23
C ASN A 84 -10.33 -11.03 11.78
N LYS A 85 -9.49 -10.07 12.18
CA LYS A 85 -8.20 -10.34 12.80
C LYS A 85 -8.39 -10.80 14.25
N TYR A 86 -7.44 -11.60 14.75
CA TYR A 86 -7.40 -11.99 16.16
C TYR A 86 -6.93 -10.83 17.04
N PHE A 87 -7.66 -10.57 18.12
CA PHE A 87 -7.26 -9.69 19.21
C PHE A 87 -7.47 -10.39 20.54
N SER A 88 -6.55 -10.21 21.49
CA SER A 88 -6.64 -10.87 22.80
C SER A 88 -7.89 -10.42 23.57
N ASP A 89 -8.56 -11.36 24.22
CA ASP A 89 -9.64 -11.08 25.17
C ASP A 89 -9.12 -10.48 26.49
N ASN A 90 -7.82 -10.53 26.74
CA ASN A 90 -7.23 -9.92 27.93
C ASN A 90 -7.15 -8.39 27.81
N PHE A 91 -7.14 -7.85 26.59
CA PHE A 91 -7.16 -6.42 26.32
C PHE A 91 -8.48 -5.95 25.70
N ARG A 92 -9.23 -5.12 26.43
CA ARG A 92 -10.56 -4.65 26.00
C ARG A 92 -10.46 -3.35 25.21
N LEU A 93 -11.01 -3.30 24.00
CA LEU A 93 -11.28 -2.06 23.29
C LEU A 93 -12.78 -1.83 23.24
N SER A 94 -13.20 -0.70 23.83
CA SER A 94 -14.54 -0.17 23.69
C SER A 94 -14.51 1.15 22.95
N MET A 95 -15.43 1.33 22.00
CA MET A 95 -15.60 2.57 21.25
C MET A 95 -17.09 2.87 21.21
N ASP A 96 -17.49 3.90 21.95
CA ASP A 96 -18.91 4.25 22.08
C ASP A 96 -19.44 4.93 20.83
N TYR A 97 -18.56 5.49 20.01
CA TYR A 97 -18.91 6.02 18.71
C TYR A 97 -19.32 4.92 17.72
N ASN A 98 -20.56 4.99 17.24
CA ASN A 98 -21.09 4.08 16.22
C ASN A 98 -21.59 4.83 14.96
N PRO A 99 -20.69 5.52 14.23
CA PRO A 99 -21.05 6.24 13.01
C PRO A 99 -21.68 5.30 11.97
N GLY A 100 -22.94 5.56 11.61
CA GLY A 100 -23.65 4.77 10.60
C GLY A 100 -24.39 3.53 11.14
N GLY A 101 -24.47 3.35 12.46
CA GLY A 101 -25.30 2.31 13.07
C GLY A 101 -24.80 0.88 12.83
N LEU A 102 -23.47 0.68 12.84
CA LEU A 102 -22.87 -0.64 12.68
C LEU A 102 -23.25 -1.57 13.84
N SER A 103 -23.64 -2.80 13.50
CA SER A 103 -23.92 -3.85 14.49
C SER A 103 -22.67 -4.20 15.31
N PRO A 104 -22.81 -4.75 16.53
CA PRO A 104 -21.71 -5.31 17.31
C PRO A 104 -20.85 -6.30 16.52
N THR A 105 -21.46 -7.11 15.66
CA THR A 105 -20.73 -8.05 14.79
C THR A 105 -19.83 -7.33 13.80
N GLN A 106 -20.31 -6.27 13.15
CA GLN A 106 -19.50 -5.47 12.22
C GLN A 106 -18.36 -4.74 12.96
N ARG A 107 -18.61 -4.22 14.17
CA ARG A 107 -17.57 -3.58 14.99
C ARG A 107 -16.52 -4.56 15.51
N LYS A 108 -16.93 -5.79 15.86
CA LYS A 108 -16.00 -6.88 16.18
C LYS A 108 -15.08 -7.23 15.03
N ALA A 109 -15.59 -7.18 13.78
CA ALA A 109 -14.80 -7.52 12.60
C ALA A 109 -13.54 -6.65 12.43
N PHE A 110 -13.50 -5.42 12.96
CA PHE A 110 -12.29 -4.58 12.93
C PHE A 110 -11.66 -4.35 14.32
N GLY A 111 -12.05 -5.13 15.33
CA GLY A 111 -11.30 -5.27 16.59
C GLY A 111 -11.94 -4.71 17.86
N VAL A 112 -13.17 -4.18 17.82
CA VAL A 112 -13.90 -3.78 19.05
C VAL A 112 -14.42 -5.03 19.76
N ASN A 113 -14.02 -5.25 21.02
CA ASN A 113 -14.37 -6.47 21.77
C ASN A 113 -15.04 -6.20 23.13
N LEU A 114 -15.36 -4.94 23.43
CA LEU A 114 -16.15 -4.53 24.60
C LEU A 114 -17.17 -3.46 24.17
N PHE A 115 -18.44 -3.64 24.55
CA PHE A 115 -19.52 -2.73 24.15
C PHE A 115 -20.12 -2.06 25.37
N ASN A 116 -20.01 -0.73 25.47
CA ASN A 116 -20.84 0.03 26.39
C ASN A 116 -22.30 -0.12 25.98
N PHE A 117 -23.17 -0.45 26.93
CA PHE A 117 -24.57 -0.68 26.67
C PHE A 117 -25.29 0.58 26.18
N TRP A 118 -24.81 1.79 26.48
CA TRP A 118 -25.35 2.99 25.84
C TRP A 118 -25.14 3.05 24.32
N SER A 119 -24.11 2.36 23.81
CA SER A 119 -23.73 2.36 22.39
C SER A 119 -24.41 1.27 21.55
N ILE A 120 -25.32 0.49 22.15
CA ILE A 120 -26.07 -0.60 21.49
C ILE A 120 -27.57 -0.50 21.80
N SER A 121 -28.39 -1.10 20.93
CA SER A 121 -29.85 -1.19 21.11
C SER A 121 -30.22 -2.13 22.26
N ASP A 122 -31.44 -2.03 22.79
CA ASP A 122 -31.90 -2.92 23.87
C ASP A 122 -31.96 -4.39 23.43
N THR A 123 -32.32 -4.64 22.16
CA THR A 123 -32.23 -5.96 21.54
C THR A 123 -30.80 -6.50 21.54
N GLU A 124 -29.80 -5.66 21.22
CA GLU A 124 -28.40 -6.07 21.24
C GLU A 124 -27.88 -6.28 22.66
N LYS A 125 -28.31 -5.48 23.64
CA LYS A 125 -27.98 -5.69 25.07
C LYS A 125 -28.50 -7.04 25.57
N ALA A 126 -29.75 -7.37 25.26
CA ALA A 126 -30.37 -8.63 25.65
C ALA A 126 -29.66 -9.85 25.05
N ASN A 127 -29.05 -9.69 23.87
CA ASN A 127 -28.33 -10.74 23.15
C ASN A 127 -26.80 -10.67 23.32
N ALA A 128 -26.28 -9.75 24.13
CA ALA A 128 -24.85 -9.56 24.30
C ALA A 128 -24.22 -10.80 24.97
N PRO A 129 -23.19 -11.43 24.38
CA PRO A 129 -22.51 -12.57 25.00
C PRO A 129 -21.96 -12.21 26.40
N PRO A 130 -21.97 -13.14 27.36
CA PRO A 130 -21.38 -12.93 28.67
C PRO A 130 -19.94 -12.41 28.57
N GLY A 131 -19.64 -11.32 29.28
CA GLY A 131 -18.29 -10.73 29.27
C GLY A 131 -18.02 -9.69 28.19
N SER A 132 -18.93 -9.52 27.23
CA SER A 132 -18.74 -8.57 26.11
C SER A 132 -19.32 -7.17 26.37
N GLY A 133 -20.06 -7.00 27.47
CA GLY A 133 -20.75 -5.76 27.83
C GLY A 133 -20.07 -4.97 28.94
N MET A 134 -20.25 -3.65 28.87
CA MET A 134 -19.88 -2.69 29.90
C MET A 134 -21.10 -1.81 30.26
N LEU A 135 -21.28 -1.57 31.55
CA LEU A 135 -22.19 -0.57 32.08
C LEU A 135 -21.37 0.64 32.52
N TYR A 136 -21.67 1.79 31.94
CA TYR A 136 -21.18 3.06 32.46
C TYR A 136 -22.36 3.72 33.18
N LEU A 137 -22.22 4.01 34.47
CA LEU A 137 -23.30 4.51 35.32
C LEU A 137 -22.98 5.94 35.75
N THR A 138 -23.83 6.90 35.38
CA THR A 138 -23.67 8.29 35.82
C THR A 138 -23.97 8.45 37.29
N GLU A 139 -23.33 9.42 37.94
CA GLU A 139 -23.60 9.75 39.33
C GLU A 139 -25.07 10.06 39.58
N SER A 140 -25.68 10.93 38.76
CA SER A 140 -27.09 11.28 38.90
C SER A 140 -28.01 10.05 38.83
N GLY A 141 -27.67 9.04 38.02
CA GLY A 141 -28.42 7.79 37.94
C GLY A 141 -28.29 6.90 39.18
N VAL A 142 -27.17 6.99 39.89
CA VAL A 142 -26.86 6.15 41.07
C VAL A 142 -27.27 6.84 42.37
N HIS A 143 -26.87 8.10 42.57
CA HIS A 143 -27.11 8.85 43.79
C HIS A 143 -28.46 9.58 43.78
N GLY A 144 -29.01 9.91 42.61
CA GLY A 144 -30.30 10.63 42.51
C GLY A 144 -30.31 11.89 43.36
N SER A 145 -31.29 12.01 44.27
CA SER A 145 -31.40 13.15 45.19
C SER A 145 -30.25 13.28 46.21
N LEU A 146 -29.41 12.25 46.35
CA LEU A 146 -28.22 12.29 47.20
C LEU A 146 -26.97 12.77 46.45
N GLU A 147 -27.04 13.13 45.17
CA GLU A 147 -25.88 13.65 44.47
C GLU A 147 -25.37 14.96 45.11
N GLY A 148 -24.05 15.10 45.32
CA GLY A 148 -23.44 16.28 45.93
C GLY A 148 -23.59 16.31 47.46
N ALA A 149 -24.24 17.33 48.00
CA ALA A 149 -24.36 17.52 49.45
C ALA A 149 -24.99 16.31 50.16
N GLY A 150 -26.03 15.71 49.54
CA GLY A 150 -26.74 14.56 50.12
C GLY A 150 -25.85 13.32 50.30
N PHE A 151 -24.81 13.18 49.48
CA PHE A 151 -23.87 12.07 49.54
C PHE A 151 -23.14 12.15 50.87
N PHE A 152 -22.61 13.31 51.23
CA PHE A 152 -21.87 13.48 52.47
C PHE A 152 -22.76 13.66 53.70
N GLU A 153 -23.94 14.26 53.59
CA GLU A 153 -24.76 14.61 54.75
C GLU A 153 -25.72 13.52 55.22
N SER A 154 -26.01 12.53 54.36
CA SER A 154 -26.86 11.38 54.72
C SER A 154 -26.12 10.40 55.63
N ASP A 155 -26.86 9.62 56.43
CA ASP A 155 -26.30 8.45 57.10
C ASP A 155 -26.09 7.29 56.10
N LEU A 156 -25.27 6.30 56.50
CA LEU A 156 -24.91 5.20 55.61
C LEU A 156 -26.11 4.30 55.23
N GLN A 157 -27.13 4.18 56.09
CA GLN A 157 -28.34 3.38 55.82
C GLN A 157 -29.22 4.05 54.76
N THR A 158 -29.34 5.37 54.80
CA THR A 158 -30.05 6.17 53.80
C THR A 158 -29.36 6.07 52.44
N TYR A 159 -28.04 6.22 52.42
CA TYR A 159 -27.25 6.03 51.20
C TYR A 159 -27.38 4.60 50.66
N TYR A 160 -27.31 3.58 51.53
CA TYR A 160 -27.51 2.18 51.17
C TYR A 160 -28.85 1.92 50.48
N ASN A 161 -29.94 2.48 51.01
CA ASN A 161 -31.27 2.35 50.40
C ASN A 161 -31.31 2.95 49.00
N GLN A 162 -30.69 4.11 48.80
CA GLN A 162 -30.61 4.77 47.49
C GLN A 162 -29.88 3.89 46.48
N ILE A 163 -28.66 3.45 46.78
CA ILE A 163 -27.86 2.64 45.84
C ILE A 163 -28.46 1.24 45.65
N TRP A 164 -29.09 0.65 46.67
CA TRP A 164 -29.75 -0.65 46.54
C TRP A 164 -30.89 -0.59 45.52
N ASN A 165 -31.64 0.50 45.49
CA ASN A 165 -32.73 0.68 44.53
C ASN A 165 -32.22 1.06 43.14
N ALA A 166 -31.18 1.90 43.06
CA ALA A 166 -30.68 2.44 41.79
C ALA A 166 -29.78 1.47 41.00
N LEU A 167 -28.95 0.66 41.68
CA LEU A 167 -27.94 -0.16 41.03
C LEU A 167 -28.55 -1.31 40.21
N PRO A 168 -28.14 -1.52 38.95
CA PRO A 168 -28.54 -2.69 38.18
C PRO A 168 -27.80 -3.96 38.65
N GLY A 169 -28.33 -5.14 38.33
CA GLY A 169 -27.56 -6.38 38.37
C GLY A 169 -26.79 -6.56 37.05
N ALA A 170 -25.46 -6.53 37.08
CA ALA A 170 -24.62 -6.80 35.90
C ALA A 170 -24.49 -8.32 35.68
N GLY A 171 -24.50 -8.77 34.43
CA GLY A 171 -24.42 -10.19 34.07
C GLY A 171 -25.68 -11.00 34.36
N ASN A 172 -26.75 -10.34 34.84
CA ASN A 172 -28.04 -10.95 35.19
C ASN A 172 -29.19 -10.12 34.60
N GLY A 173 -30.40 -10.71 34.55
CA GLY A 173 -31.64 -10.02 34.22
C GLY A 173 -31.58 -9.25 32.89
N ALA A 174 -31.80 -7.93 32.95
CA ALA A 174 -31.79 -7.04 31.79
C ALA A 174 -30.39 -6.75 31.22
N ASN A 175 -29.31 -7.15 31.91
CA ASN A 175 -27.92 -6.89 31.49
C ASN A 175 -27.07 -8.17 31.37
N PRO A 176 -27.53 -9.21 30.64
CA PRO A 176 -26.92 -10.55 30.68
C PRO A 176 -25.47 -10.59 30.16
N GLY A 177 -25.09 -9.69 29.25
CA GLY A 177 -23.73 -9.62 28.70
C GLY A 177 -22.74 -8.77 29.50
N ALA A 178 -23.21 -7.97 30.48
CA ALA A 178 -22.38 -7.01 31.21
C ALA A 178 -21.41 -7.70 32.17
N LYS A 179 -20.12 -7.35 32.08
CA LYS A 179 -19.08 -7.79 33.02
C LYS A 179 -18.31 -6.63 33.64
N TYR A 180 -18.14 -5.54 32.90
CA TYR A 180 -17.43 -4.35 33.39
C TYR A 180 -18.46 -3.30 33.83
N VAL A 181 -18.26 -2.70 34.99
CA VAL A 181 -19.09 -1.59 35.48
C VAL A 181 -18.19 -0.43 35.90
N ILE A 182 -18.42 0.74 35.31
CA ILE A 182 -17.69 1.97 35.60
C ILE A 182 -18.68 2.98 36.20
N PHE A 183 -18.33 3.54 37.36
CA PHE A 183 -19.10 4.59 38.01
C PHE A 183 -18.52 5.97 37.68
N ASN A 184 -19.24 6.79 36.93
CA ASN A 184 -18.84 8.17 36.70
C ASN A 184 -19.32 9.06 37.84
N ILE A 185 -18.52 9.15 38.90
CA ILE A 185 -18.75 10.04 40.04
C ILE A 185 -18.01 11.33 39.77
N GLU A 186 -18.72 12.44 39.62
CA GLU A 186 -18.16 13.74 39.22
C GLU A 186 -18.31 14.78 40.33
N VAL A 187 -19.48 14.83 40.97
CA VAL A 187 -19.88 15.86 41.94
C VAL A 187 -19.54 15.45 43.37
N SER A 188 -19.71 14.18 43.73
CA SER A 188 -19.47 13.71 45.12
C SER A 188 -18.03 13.28 45.40
N ASN A 189 -17.06 13.97 44.79
CA ASN A 189 -15.64 13.63 44.91
C ASN A 189 -14.92 14.38 46.03
N ASP A 190 -15.42 15.54 46.43
CA ASP A 190 -14.86 16.34 47.53
C ASP A 190 -15.97 17.09 48.28
N TRP A 191 -15.66 17.54 49.50
CA TRP A 191 -16.62 18.17 50.39
C TRP A 191 -15.94 19.26 51.21
N SER A 192 -16.41 20.50 51.01
CA SER A 192 -15.94 21.68 51.74
C SER A 192 -17.02 22.74 51.74
N ARG A 193 -16.87 23.76 52.61
CA ARG A 193 -17.74 24.95 52.60
C ARG A 193 -17.83 25.62 51.22
N GLY A 194 -16.74 25.61 50.44
CA GLY A 194 -16.67 26.26 49.12
C GLY A 194 -17.67 25.71 48.10
N TYR A 195 -18.10 24.46 48.25
CA TYR A 195 -19.11 23.86 47.38
C TYR A 195 -20.52 24.43 47.63
N TYR A 196 -20.81 24.95 48.82
CA TYR A 196 -22.11 25.53 49.20
C TYR A 196 -22.28 26.98 48.72
N ALA A 197 -21.88 27.26 47.48
CA ALA A 197 -21.93 28.60 46.87
C ALA A 197 -23.33 29.00 46.36
N GLY A 198 -24.32 28.09 46.36
CA GLY A 198 -25.73 28.38 46.04
C GLY A 198 -26.09 28.44 44.55
N ASN A 199 -25.16 28.11 43.65
CA ASN A 199 -25.36 28.20 42.20
C ASN A 199 -25.66 26.84 41.52
N ASP A 200 -25.68 25.74 42.27
CA ASP A 200 -25.94 24.39 41.78
C ASP A 200 -27.04 23.73 42.61
N SER A 201 -28.05 23.13 41.95
CA SER A 201 -29.11 22.35 42.59
C SER A 201 -28.61 21.20 43.47
N LYS A 202 -27.38 20.71 43.24
CA LYS A 202 -26.73 19.63 44.01
C LYS A 202 -26.06 20.12 45.30
N TRP A 203 -25.83 21.43 45.41
CA TRP A 203 -25.18 22.09 46.56
C TRP A 203 -26.00 23.29 47.04
N PRO A 204 -26.81 23.14 48.11
CA PRO A 204 -27.60 24.25 48.64
C PRO A 204 -26.70 25.40 49.13
N SER A 205 -27.27 26.59 49.30
CA SER A 205 -26.50 27.73 49.82
C SER A 205 -25.98 27.46 51.25
N TRP A 206 -24.77 27.94 51.54
CA TRP A 206 -24.15 27.79 52.87
C TRP A 206 -25.08 28.25 54.00
N GLU A 207 -25.71 29.40 53.85
CA GLU A 207 -26.61 29.96 54.88
C GLU A 207 -27.80 29.05 55.17
N SER A 208 -28.36 28.39 54.15
CA SER A 208 -29.46 27.44 54.33
C SER A 208 -29.04 26.10 54.94
N ARG A 209 -27.73 25.81 54.98
CA ARG A 209 -27.23 24.47 55.31
C ARG A 209 -26.28 24.40 56.51
N LYS A 210 -25.67 25.51 56.92
CA LYS A 210 -24.66 25.55 58.00
C LYS A 210 -25.10 24.93 59.33
N ASP A 211 -26.39 25.01 59.65
CA ASP A 211 -26.98 24.46 60.89
C ASP A 211 -27.33 22.96 60.80
N LYS A 212 -27.22 22.33 59.62
CA LYS A 212 -27.47 20.90 59.45
C LYS A 212 -26.52 20.09 60.32
N ARG A 213 -27.07 19.29 61.22
CA ARG A 213 -26.31 18.40 62.12
C ARG A 213 -26.16 17.00 61.53
N ILE A 214 -24.96 16.44 61.68
CA ILE A 214 -24.60 15.08 61.29
C ILE A 214 -23.73 14.44 62.38
N ILE A 215 -23.79 13.11 62.49
CA ILE A 215 -22.86 12.33 63.33
C ILE A 215 -21.57 12.14 62.55
N CYS A 216 -20.47 12.76 62.96
CA CYS A 216 -19.18 12.63 62.27
C CYS A 216 -18.73 11.16 62.21
N GLU A 217 -18.42 10.66 61.02
CA GLU A 217 -18.01 9.25 60.84
C GLU A 217 -16.55 9.03 61.24
N SER A 218 -15.77 10.09 61.46
CA SER A 218 -14.38 10.01 61.91
C SER A 218 -14.23 9.82 63.43
N ASP A 219 -15.18 10.32 64.24
CA ASP A 219 -15.09 10.29 65.71
C ASP A 219 -16.41 10.04 66.47
N GLY A 220 -17.54 9.94 65.76
CA GLY A 220 -18.87 9.66 66.32
C GLY A 220 -19.54 10.85 67.01
N VAL A 221 -18.96 12.05 66.98
CA VAL A 221 -19.54 13.24 67.63
C VAL A 221 -20.52 13.94 66.67
N GLU A 222 -21.69 14.31 67.18
CA GLU A 222 -22.66 15.08 66.40
C GLU A 222 -22.26 16.57 66.30
N ARG A 223 -22.12 17.08 65.08
CA ARG A 223 -21.73 18.47 64.79
C ARG A 223 -22.62 19.09 63.71
N SER A 224 -22.84 20.41 63.76
CA SER A 224 -23.34 21.15 62.59
C SER A 224 -22.24 21.30 61.53
N LEU A 225 -22.61 21.56 60.27
CA LEU A 225 -21.62 21.82 59.21
C LEU A 225 -20.74 23.03 59.53
N GLU A 226 -21.30 24.05 60.20
CA GLU A 226 -20.52 25.18 60.71
C GLU A 226 -19.49 24.76 61.76
N GLN A 227 -19.84 23.83 62.66
CA GLN A 227 -18.89 23.29 63.64
C GLN A 227 -17.78 22.48 62.96
N ILE A 228 -18.08 21.74 61.89
CA ILE A 228 -17.08 21.02 61.08
C ILE A 228 -16.12 22.01 60.40
N ASP A 229 -16.63 23.13 59.87
CA ASP A 229 -15.85 24.22 59.27
C ASP A 229 -14.91 24.88 60.28
N GLN A 230 -15.46 25.33 61.40
CA GLN A 230 -14.71 26.02 62.45
C GLN A 230 -13.64 25.14 63.09
N GLN A 231 -13.86 23.82 63.14
CA GLN A 231 -12.92 22.85 63.70
C GLN A 231 -11.96 22.25 62.66
N ASN A 232 -12.04 22.71 61.40
CA ASN A 232 -11.22 22.23 60.29
C ASN A 232 -11.29 20.70 60.07
N LEU A 233 -12.49 20.12 60.27
CA LEU A 233 -12.72 18.67 60.18
C LEU A 233 -13.17 18.19 58.78
N TRP A 234 -13.43 19.12 57.84
CA TRP A 234 -13.92 18.80 56.49
C TRP A 234 -13.09 17.75 55.78
N SER A 235 -11.76 17.93 55.71
CA SER A 235 -10.90 17.01 54.98
C SER A 235 -10.96 15.58 55.54
N VAL A 236 -11.00 15.45 56.88
CA VAL A 236 -11.08 14.15 57.56
C VAL A 236 -12.45 13.50 57.34
N GLU A 237 -13.53 14.25 57.54
CA GLU A 237 -14.89 13.74 57.33
C GLU A 237 -15.18 13.40 55.87
N ALA A 238 -14.84 14.28 54.93
CA ALA A 238 -15.00 14.05 53.50
C ALA A 238 -14.29 12.75 53.09
N SER A 239 -13.06 12.57 53.58
CA SER A 239 -12.23 11.40 53.30
C SER A 239 -12.84 10.10 53.81
N VAL A 240 -13.26 10.05 55.09
CA VAL A 240 -13.88 8.85 55.70
C VAL A 240 -15.23 8.54 55.07
N ARG A 241 -16.10 9.55 54.94
CA ARG A 241 -17.47 9.40 54.42
C ARG A 241 -17.48 8.91 52.98
N ARG A 242 -16.62 9.48 52.14
CA ARG A 242 -16.46 9.06 50.74
C ARG A 242 -15.91 7.64 50.66
N ALA A 243 -14.91 7.28 51.46
CA ALA A 243 -14.39 5.92 51.48
C ALA A 243 -15.48 4.91 51.87
N ASN A 244 -16.22 5.14 52.96
CA ASN A 244 -17.33 4.28 53.39
C ASN A 244 -18.37 4.08 52.28
N ARG A 245 -18.80 5.17 51.63
CA ARG A 245 -19.85 5.15 50.60
C ARG A 245 -19.40 4.51 49.30
N LEU A 246 -18.21 4.83 48.81
CA LEU A 246 -17.70 4.23 47.58
C LEU A 246 -17.39 2.74 47.76
N VAL A 247 -16.81 2.34 48.89
CA VAL A 247 -16.57 0.92 49.17
C VAL A 247 -17.89 0.16 49.30
N LEU A 248 -18.89 0.75 49.96
CA LEU A 248 -20.23 0.16 50.03
C LEU A 248 -20.87 0.06 48.64
N LEU A 249 -20.77 1.11 47.81
CA LEU A 249 -21.27 1.14 46.43
C LEU A 249 -20.76 -0.05 45.61
N LEU A 250 -19.44 -0.27 45.61
CA LEU A 250 -18.81 -1.37 44.87
C LEU A 250 -19.26 -2.74 45.39
N LYS A 251 -19.41 -2.90 46.71
CA LYS A 251 -19.84 -4.17 47.33
C LYS A 251 -21.30 -4.48 47.06
N VAL A 252 -22.18 -3.50 47.13
CA VAL A 252 -23.62 -3.67 46.81
C VAL A 252 -23.80 -4.03 45.35
N LEU A 253 -23.07 -3.37 44.44
CA LEU A 253 -23.12 -3.74 43.03
C LEU A 253 -22.69 -5.21 42.83
N LYS A 254 -21.59 -5.64 43.46
CA LYS A 254 -21.11 -7.03 43.38
C LYS A 254 -22.13 -8.02 43.93
N GLU A 255 -22.82 -7.69 45.02
CA GLU A 255 -23.89 -8.53 45.57
C GLU A 255 -25.06 -8.70 44.60
N LYS A 256 -25.44 -7.63 43.88
CA LYS A 256 -26.55 -7.66 42.92
C LYS A 256 -26.19 -8.29 41.57
N SER A 257 -24.91 -8.51 41.30
CA SER A 257 -24.39 -8.90 39.98
C SER A 257 -23.96 -10.36 39.91
N ALA A 258 -23.75 -10.87 38.70
CA ALA A 258 -23.23 -12.21 38.48
C ALA A 258 -21.78 -12.34 39.02
N PRO A 259 -21.38 -13.52 39.51
CA PRO A 259 -19.99 -13.78 39.91
C PRO A 259 -19.00 -13.44 38.79
N GLY A 260 -17.91 -12.76 39.14
CA GLY A 260 -16.88 -12.33 38.18
C GLY A 260 -17.13 -10.98 37.49
N THR A 261 -18.16 -10.24 37.94
CA THR A 261 -18.33 -8.81 37.59
C THR A 261 -17.15 -7.99 38.10
N LEU A 262 -16.60 -7.15 37.22
CA LEU A 262 -15.47 -6.27 37.47
C LEU A 262 -15.95 -4.84 37.59
N VAL A 263 -15.49 -4.13 38.63
CA VAL A 263 -15.97 -2.78 38.95
C VAL A 263 -14.82 -1.77 39.04
N SER A 264 -15.08 -0.55 38.60
CA SER A 264 -14.21 0.61 38.82
C SER A 264 -15.04 1.84 39.21
N TYR A 265 -14.52 2.56 40.19
CA TYR A 265 -14.75 3.97 40.41
C TYR A 265 -14.09 4.72 39.23
N GLY A 266 -14.91 5.36 38.38
CA GLY A 266 -14.54 5.93 37.09
C GLY A 266 -13.57 7.11 37.11
N ALA A 267 -12.73 7.20 38.12
CA ALA A 267 -11.68 8.19 38.31
C ALA A 267 -10.35 7.47 38.58
N SER A 268 -9.26 7.94 37.96
CA SER A 268 -7.92 7.49 38.31
C SER A 268 -7.39 8.19 39.57
N MET A 269 -6.36 7.60 40.20
CA MET A 269 -5.69 8.22 41.36
C MET A 269 -4.97 9.52 40.99
N HIS A 270 -4.51 9.63 39.74
CA HIS A 270 -3.89 10.81 39.15
C HIS A 270 -4.55 11.13 37.80
N GLN A 271 -5.09 12.34 37.66
CA GLN A 271 -5.87 12.82 36.50
C GLN A 271 -5.25 14.06 35.81
N ALA A 272 -3.92 14.14 35.69
CA ALA A 272 -3.29 15.33 35.13
C ALA A 272 -2.15 14.98 34.16
N LEU A 273 -1.56 16.03 33.59
CA LEU A 273 -0.28 15.93 32.90
C LEU A 273 0.77 15.32 33.82
N PRO A 274 1.70 14.49 33.31
CA PRO A 274 2.82 14.03 34.11
C PRO A 274 3.72 15.23 34.48
N ARG A 275 3.93 15.47 35.78
CA ARG A 275 4.72 16.63 36.27
C ARG A 275 5.74 16.23 37.30
N LYS A 276 6.91 16.87 37.27
CA LYS A 276 8.02 16.64 38.19
C LYS A 276 7.69 17.07 39.61
N ASP A 277 7.07 18.24 39.76
CA ASP A 277 6.63 18.74 41.06
C ASP A 277 5.50 17.91 41.68
N PHE A 278 4.81 17.09 40.88
CA PHE A 278 3.77 16.18 41.39
C PHE A 278 4.32 14.85 41.88
N ALA A 279 5.55 14.47 41.52
CA ALA A 279 6.22 13.32 42.14
C ALA A 279 6.33 13.47 43.66
N THR A 280 6.23 14.70 44.19
CA THR A 280 6.35 15.05 45.60
C THR A 280 5.11 15.74 46.21
N ASN A 281 4.00 15.95 45.46
CA ASN A 281 2.91 16.84 45.89
C ASN A 281 1.50 16.22 45.75
N ASN A 282 0.52 16.76 46.50
CA ASN A 282 -0.74 16.09 46.88
C ASN A 282 -1.99 16.37 46.01
N ASN A 283 -1.86 16.73 44.73
CA ASN A 283 -3.03 16.95 43.86
C ASN A 283 -3.62 15.64 43.31
N TYR A 284 -4.03 14.77 44.24
CA TYR A 284 -4.69 13.49 44.00
C TYR A 284 -6.18 13.63 44.22
N PHE A 285 -6.99 12.76 43.62
CA PHE A 285 -8.23 12.39 44.28
C PHE A 285 -7.84 11.77 45.62
N LEU A 286 -8.04 12.53 46.70
CA LEU A 286 -7.46 12.19 48.01
C LEU A 286 -7.78 10.74 48.36
N PRO A 287 -6.82 9.89 48.71
CA PRO A 287 -7.15 8.55 49.19
C PRO A 287 -7.89 8.66 50.54
N GLY A 288 -9.06 8.04 50.67
CA GLY A 288 -9.76 7.91 51.94
C GLY A 288 -9.52 6.57 52.63
N THR A 289 -9.86 6.46 53.91
CA THR A 289 -9.86 5.18 54.63
C THR A 289 -11.21 4.97 55.28
N CYS A 290 -11.83 3.79 55.05
CA CYS A 290 -13.09 3.44 55.70
C CYS A 290 -12.92 3.42 57.22
N ASN A 291 -13.91 3.99 57.91
CA ASN A 291 -14.08 3.86 59.35
C ASN A 291 -15.56 3.67 59.64
N VAL A 292 -15.92 2.51 60.20
CA VAL A 292 -17.31 2.16 60.50
C VAL A 292 -17.62 2.14 62.00
N ASN A 293 -16.64 2.40 62.87
CA ASN A 293 -16.78 2.27 64.32
C ASN A 293 -17.88 3.18 64.92
N PHE A 294 -18.32 4.18 64.18
CA PHE A 294 -19.33 5.15 64.60
C PHE A 294 -20.62 5.05 63.79
N ILE A 295 -20.75 4.00 62.98
CA ILE A 295 -21.94 3.75 62.16
C ILE A 295 -22.86 2.76 62.90
N PRO A 296 -24.17 3.04 62.99
CA PRO A 296 -25.13 2.09 63.54
C PRO A 296 -25.05 0.72 62.85
N GLY A 297 -25.03 -0.35 63.64
CA GLY A 297 -24.94 -1.73 63.14
C GLY A 297 -23.52 -2.23 62.86
N HIS A 298 -22.48 -1.51 63.28
CA HIS A 298 -21.10 -1.97 63.12
C HIS A 298 -20.74 -3.11 64.10
N SER A 299 -19.79 -3.95 63.67
CA SER A 299 -19.12 -4.94 64.50
C SER A 299 -17.71 -5.16 63.96
N GLY A 300 -16.71 -4.66 64.69
CA GLY A 300 -15.35 -4.51 64.16
C GLY A 300 -15.35 -3.71 62.85
N ASN A 301 -14.79 -4.31 61.79
CA ASN A 301 -14.71 -3.68 60.47
C ASN A 301 -15.95 -3.92 59.58
N THR A 302 -17.02 -4.48 60.13
CA THR A 302 -18.25 -4.78 59.39
C THR A 302 -19.38 -3.85 59.78
N VAL A 303 -20.32 -3.61 58.88
CA VAL A 303 -21.58 -2.91 59.15
C VAL A 303 -22.75 -3.76 58.63
N THR A 304 -23.78 -3.91 59.45
CA THR A 304 -25.03 -4.58 59.07
C THR A 304 -26.11 -3.54 58.79
N LEU A 305 -26.62 -3.55 57.56
CA LEU A 305 -27.62 -2.59 57.07
C LEU A 305 -28.90 -3.33 56.67
N ASN A 306 -30.05 -2.69 56.85
CA ASN A 306 -31.36 -3.26 56.52
C ASN A 306 -31.62 -3.14 55.01
N LYS A 307 -31.93 -4.27 54.35
CA LYS A 307 -32.24 -4.31 52.92
C LYS A 307 -33.64 -3.73 52.63
N PRO A 308 -33.79 -2.86 51.63
CA PRO A 308 -35.11 -2.54 51.08
C PRO A 308 -35.83 -3.83 50.66
N GLY A 309 -37.02 -4.08 51.22
CA GLY A 309 -37.81 -5.29 50.96
C GLY A 309 -37.63 -6.44 51.95
N GLY A 310 -36.77 -6.29 52.98
CA GLY A 310 -36.62 -7.24 54.09
C GLY A 310 -35.28 -7.97 54.13
N GLY A 311 -34.85 -8.33 55.34
CA GLY A 311 -33.55 -8.93 55.62
C GLY A 311 -32.44 -7.90 55.83
N THR A 312 -31.20 -8.38 55.99
CA THR A 312 -30.02 -7.54 56.24
C THR A 312 -28.88 -7.88 55.27
N GLY A 313 -28.02 -6.90 55.00
CA GLY A 313 -26.73 -7.08 54.31
C GLY A 313 -25.60 -6.73 55.27
N THR A 314 -24.60 -7.59 55.40
CA THR A 314 -23.41 -7.34 56.23
C THR A 314 -22.21 -7.11 55.32
N TYR A 315 -21.57 -5.95 55.45
CA TYR A 315 -20.48 -5.52 54.58
C TYR A 315 -19.24 -5.20 55.40
N THR A 316 -18.10 -5.79 55.04
CA THR A 316 -16.79 -5.39 55.56
C THR A 316 -16.32 -4.15 54.81
N LEU A 317 -16.22 -3.01 55.49
CA LEU A 317 -15.74 -1.74 54.91
C LEU A 317 -14.38 -1.39 55.52
N THR A 318 -13.33 -1.60 54.74
CA THR A 318 -11.93 -1.40 55.18
C THR A 318 -11.10 -0.81 54.05
N GLY A 319 -10.03 -0.10 54.44
CA GLY A 319 -9.04 0.40 53.50
C GLY A 319 -9.59 1.53 52.63
N ASN A 320 -9.04 1.65 51.44
CA ASN A 320 -9.30 2.75 50.52
C ASN A 320 -10.38 2.39 49.48
N GLN A 321 -11.08 3.38 48.93
CA GLN A 321 -12.05 3.13 47.85
C GLN A 321 -11.42 2.41 46.64
N TYR A 322 -10.20 2.80 46.25
CA TYR A 322 -9.45 2.21 45.15
C TYR A 322 -9.03 0.76 45.42
N SER A 323 -8.89 0.33 46.69
CA SER A 323 -8.55 -1.07 47.00
C SER A 323 -9.71 -2.03 46.82
N ASN A 324 -10.90 -1.51 46.49
CA ASN A 324 -12.10 -2.30 46.23
C ASN A 324 -12.49 -2.32 44.74
N GLU A 325 -11.70 -1.66 43.88
CA GLU A 325 -11.81 -1.78 42.42
C GLU A 325 -11.13 -3.06 41.90
N ASP A 326 -11.62 -3.60 40.79
CA ASP A 326 -10.98 -4.71 40.10
C ASP A 326 -10.00 -4.24 39.01
N PHE A 327 -10.23 -3.04 38.46
CA PHE A 327 -9.39 -2.35 37.49
C PHE A 327 -9.49 -0.84 37.73
N MET A 328 -8.46 -0.07 37.36
CA MET A 328 -8.52 1.38 37.43
C MET A 328 -9.02 1.95 36.11
N THR A 329 -10.04 2.80 36.16
CA THR A 329 -10.40 3.63 35.01
C THR A 329 -9.33 4.71 34.82
N GLY A 330 -8.56 4.59 33.75
CA GLY A 330 -7.50 5.54 33.41
C GLY A 330 -8.06 6.81 32.79
N TYR A 331 -8.79 7.59 33.57
CA TYR A 331 -9.42 8.80 33.09
C TYR A 331 -8.46 9.99 33.09
N TYR A 332 -8.21 10.57 31.91
CA TYR A 332 -7.33 11.72 31.74
C TYR A 332 -7.80 12.57 30.58
N TYR A 333 -7.96 13.86 30.88
CA TYR A 333 -8.39 14.88 29.95
C TYR A 333 -7.25 15.73 29.46
N LEU A 334 -7.27 16.02 28.16
CA LEU A 334 -6.68 17.25 27.70
C LEU A 334 -7.77 18.29 27.63
N PHE A 335 -7.77 19.17 28.63
CA PHE A 335 -8.68 20.30 28.66
C PHE A 335 -8.37 21.26 27.52
N ASP A 336 -7.10 21.56 27.29
CA ASP A 336 -6.71 22.70 26.46
C ASP A 336 -5.90 22.30 25.24
N LYS A 337 -5.99 23.17 24.24
CA LYS A 337 -5.26 23.08 22.97
C LYS A 337 -4.24 24.20 22.88
N ASP A 338 -3.08 23.90 22.34
CA ASP A 338 -1.95 24.83 22.26
C ASP A 338 -1.81 25.37 20.83
N LEU A 339 -1.71 26.69 20.68
CA LEU A 339 -1.60 27.40 19.40
C LEU A 339 -0.54 28.50 19.46
N ALA A 340 0.04 28.83 18.31
CA ALA A 340 0.75 30.10 18.18
C ALA A 340 -0.24 31.27 18.34
N GLN A 341 0.17 32.33 19.05
CA GLN A 341 -0.63 33.54 19.27
C GLN A 341 -1.11 34.15 17.94
N SER A 342 -0.27 34.11 16.90
CA SER A 342 -0.61 34.59 15.56
C SER A 342 -1.74 33.78 14.93
N ASP A 343 -1.71 32.45 15.04
CA ASP A 343 -2.76 31.59 14.49
C ASP A 343 -4.06 31.75 15.27
N TYR A 344 -4.01 31.93 16.60
CA TYR A 344 -5.18 32.27 17.40
C TYR A 344 -5.83 33.59 16.93
N ASN A 345 -5.03 34.65 16.76
CA ASN A 345 -5.53 35.94 16.29
C ASN A 345 -6.15 35.81 14.90
N ASP A 346 -5.51 35.10 13.98
CA ASP A 346 -6.01 34.89 12.63
C ASP A 346 -7.36 34.14 12.60
N ILE A 347 -7.51 33.12 13.45
CA ILE A 347 -8.71 32.28 13.49
C ILE A 347 -9.85 32.98 14.22
N PHE A 348 -9.61 33.48 15.44
CA PHE A 348 -10.70 33.86 16.36
C PHE A 348 -10.91 35.37 16.48
N VAL A 349 -9.86 36.18 16.28
CA VAL A 349 -9.94 37.65 16.44
C VAL A 349 -10.18 38.33 15.10
N ASN A 350 -9.27 38.13 14.16
CA ASN A 350 -9.25 38.77 12.85
C ASN A 350 -10.15 38.05 11.83
N LYS A 351 -10.50 36.79 12.09
CA LYS A 351 -11.34 35.93 11.23
C LYS A 351 -10.88 35.94 9.77
N VAL A 352 -9.59 35.72 9.56
CA VAL A 352 -8.96 35.76 8.23
C VAL A 352 -9.58 34.69 7.32
N ALA A 353 -10.02 35.11 6.13
CA ALA A 353 -10.63 34.21 5.15
C ALA A 353 -9.72 33.00 4.84
N GLY A 354 -10.29 31.79 4.83
CA GLY A 354 -9.55 30.54 4.61
C GLY A 354 -8.80 29.98 5.83
N LYS A 355 -8.72 30.72 6.94
CA LYS A 355 -8.12 30.26 8.20
C LYS A 355 -9.15 29.88 9.27
N THR A 356 -10.39 30.34 9.13
CA THR A 356 -11.51 30.05 10.03
C THR A 356 -12.16 28.68 9.75
N ASN A 357 -11.37 27.60 9.73
CA ASN A 357 -11.88 26.24 9.51
C ASN A 357 -11.07 25.17 10.29
N TYR A 358 -11.68 24.00 10.47
CA TYR A 358 -11.08 22.87 11.20
C TYR A 358 -9.76 22.36 10.61
N PRO A 359 -9.63 22.15 9.28
CA PRO A 359 -8.36 21.75 8.68
C PRO A 359 -7.21 22.71 9.02
N TYR A 360 -7.44 24.03 8.94
CA TYR A 360 -6.44 25.02 9.30
C TYR A 360 -6.11 24.96 10.80
N LEU A 361 -7.12 25.02 11.67
CA LEU A 361 -6.94 24.93 13.13
C LEU A 361 -6.07 23.72 13.52
N TRP A 362 -6.38 22.52 12.99
CA TRP A 362 -5.60 21.31 13.27
C TRP A 362 -4.19 21.35 12.72
N SER A 363 -3.96 21.98 11.57
CA SER A 363 -2.61 22.14 11.03
C SER A 363 -1.73 23.06 11.88
N LYS A 364 -2.34 23.84 12.78
CA LYS A 364 -1.68 24.83 13.65
C LYS A 364 -1.60 24.43 15.11
N LEU A 365 -2.26 23.34 15.51
CA LEU A 365 -2.11 22.79 16.85
C LEU A 365 -0.65 22.42 17.09
N LEU A 366 -0.09 22.95 18.19
CA LEU A 366 1.28 22.65 18.56
C LEU A 366 1.42 21.17 18.91
N ILE A 367 2.61 20.65 18.59
CA ILE A 367 2.94 19.25 18.80
C ILE A 367 3.12 18.99 20.29
N ARG A 368 2.61 17.84 20.74
CA ARG A 368 2.76 17.36 22.11
C ARG A 368 3.62 16.11 22.15
N HIS A 369 4.42 15.93 23.20
CA HIS A 369 5.14 14.69 23.45
C HIS A 369 4.21 13.57 23.95
N VAL A 370 3.34 13.05 23.08
CA VAL A 370 2.28 12.12 23.49
C VAL A 370 2.83 10.83 24.09
N VAL A 371 4.00 10.36 23.66
CA VAL A 371 4.60 9.14 24.23
C VAL A 371 5.05 9.38 25.66
N ALA A 372 5.67 10.52 25.97
CA ALA A 372 6.06 10.87 27.34
C ALA A 372 4.84 11.19 28.22
N ASP A 373 3.87 11.93 27.68
CA ASP A 373 2.59 12.27 28.32
C ASP A 373 1.87 11.00 28.82
N GLU A 374 1.56 10.11 27.89
CA GLU A 374 0.78 8.90 28.18
C GLU A 374 1.57 7.89 29.04
N LYS A 375 2.88 7.74 28.78
CA LYS A 375 3.77 6.89 29.59
C LYS A 375 3.82 7.41 31.03
N GLY A 376 4.05 8.70 31.22
CA GLY A 376 4.17 9.34 32.53
C GLY A 376 2.88 9.23 33.32
N TYR A 377 1.75 9.46 32.67
CA TYR A 377 0.42 9.29 33.26
C TYR A 377 0.20 7.87 33.82
N ILE A 378 0.53 6.84 33.03
CA ILE A 378 0.40 5.43 33.46
C ILE A 378 1.36 5.12 34.62
N GLN A 379 2.60 5.59 34.54
CA GLN A 379 3.62 5.35 35.57
C GLN A 379 3.28 6.01 36.90
N GLU A 380 2.79 7.25 36.90
CA GLU A 380 2.35 7.94 38.11
C GLU A 380 1.17 7.22 38.76
N ASN A 381 0.18 6.79 37.99
CA ASN A 381 -0.93 6.01 38.53
C ASN A 381 -0.45 4.66 39.12
N ARG A 382 0.43 3.93 38.43
CA ARG A 382 1.00 2.67 38.96
C ARG A 382 1.84 2.88 40.22
N ARG A 383 2.57 4.00 40.31
CA ARG A 383 3.33 4.40 41.50
C ARG A 383 2.38 4.65 42.67
N LEU A 384 1.29 5.38 42.44
CA LEU A 384 0.29 5.69 43.47
C LEU A 384 -0.47 4.45 43.92
N MET A 385 -0.89 3.58 43.01
CA MET A 385 -1.49 2.28 43.38
C MET A 385 -0.53 1.48 44.26
N GLN A 386 0.75 1.40 43.88
CA GLN A 386 1.74 0.68 44.66
C GLN A 386 1.93 1.30 46.06
N ALA A 387 1.93 2.63 46.15
CA ALA A 387 2.11 3.35 47.41
C ALA A 387 0.89 3.27 48.33
N VAL A 388 -0.33 3.33 47.78
CA VAL A 388 -1.59 3.40 48.54
C VAL A 388 -2.20 2.02 48.78
N LEU A 389 -2.14 1.12 47.78
CA LEU A 389 -2.82 -0.18 47.78
C LEU A 389 -1.87 -1.34 48.04
N GLY A 390 -0.55 -1.13 47.87
CA GLY A 390 0.46 -2.19 47.94
C GLY A 390 0.48 -3.11 46.71
N SER A 391 -0.40 -2.88 45.74
CA SER A 391 -0.52 -3.63 44.50
C SER A 391 -0.79 -2.69 43.31
N LYS A 392 -0.69 -3.21 42.10
CA LYS A 392 -1.06 -2.51 40.87
C LYS A 392 -2.31 -3.17 40.29
N HIS A 393 -3.22 -2.35 39.79
CA HIS A 393 -4.40 -2.81 39.06
C HIS A 393 -4.21 -2.59 37.55
N PRO A 394 -4.87 -3.40 36.70
CA PRO A 394 -4.91 -3.13 35.28
C PRO A 394 -5.64 -1.81 35.00
N ILE A 395 -5.22 -1.10 33.94
CA ILE A 395 -5.82 0.18 33.58
C ILE A 395 -6.74 0.00 32.36
N MET A 396 -8.00 0.42 32.49
CA MET A 396 -8.88 0.67 31.36
C MET A 396 -8.75 2.14 30.98
N ARG A 397 -7.88 2.44 30.02
CA ARG A 397 -7.57 3.82 29.62
C ARG A 397 -8.78 4.47 28.96
N MET A 398 -9.38 5.45 29.62
CA MET A 398 -10.57 6.14 29.12
C MET A 398 -10.18 7.44 28.43
N GLN A 399 -10.36 7.52 27.11
CA GLN A 399 -9.94 8.64 26.27
C GLN A 399 -11.14 9.32 25.61
N GLU A 400 -11.23 10.63 25.79
CA GLU A 400 -12.03 11.48 24.92
C GLU A 400 -11.26 11.86 23.65
N PRO A 401 -11.83 11.73 22.46
CA PRO A 401 -11.11 12.10 21.24
C PRO A 401 -11.07 13.59 20.97
N GLN A 402 -11.73 14.41 21.79
CA GLN A 402 -11.65 15.87 21.74
C GLN A 402 -10.92 16.45 22.95
N PHE A 403 -10.59 17.74 22.84
CA PHE A 403 -10.25 18.55 23.99
C PHE A 403 -11.53 18.83 24.79
N GLU A 404 -11.49 18.61 26.10
CA GLU A 404 -12.67 18.73 26.97
C GLU A 404 -12.99 20.21 27.28
N GLY A 405 -11.97 21.02 27.48
CA GLY A 405 -12.08 22.42 27.87
C GLY A 405 -12.23 23.38 26.69
N ASP A 406 -12.71 24.58 27.02
CA ASP A 406 -12.82 25.70 26.08
C ASP A 406 -11.51 26.52 26.02
N GLY A 407 -10.50 26.18 26.83
CA GLY A 407 -9.25 26.93 26.91
C GLY A 407 -8.31 26.74 25.72
N ILE A 408 -7.46 27.74 25.53
CA ILE A 408 -6.39 27.77 24.53
C ILE A 408 -5.13 28.33 25.18
N GLY A 409 -4.08 27.52 25.20
CA GLY A 409 -2.73 27.97 25.54
C GLY A 409 -2.10 28.67 24.33
N LEU A 410 -1.65 29.91 24.51
CA LEU A 410 -1.04 30.71 23.45
C LEU A 410 0.46 30.77 23.62
N TYR A 411 1.17 30.64 22.49
CA TYR A 411 2.62 30.61 22.45
C TYR A 411 3.16 31.63 21.46
N ASP A 412 4.32 32.23 21.75
CA ASP A 412 5.00 33.14 20.84
C ASP A 412 5.73 32.37 19.72
N ALA A 413 6.36 33.12 18.80
CA ALA A 413 7.11 32.55 17.68
C ALA A 413 8.34 31.72 18.11
N ASN A 414 8.79 31.85 19.36
CA ASN A 414 9.90 31.09 19.94
C ASN A 414 9.41 29.85 20.69
N GLY A 415 8.08 29.62 20.74
CA GLY A 415 7.48 28.50 21.46
C GLY A 415 7.37 28.72 22.97
N ASN A 416 7.46 29.96 23.47
CA ASN A 416 7.22 30.28 24.87
C ASN A 416 5.74 30.51 25.13
N PHE A 417 5.21 29.96 26.23
CA PHE A 417 3.86 30.24 26.67
C PHE A 417 3.70 31.75 26.97
N THR A 418 2.69 32.39 26.39
CA THR A 418 2.42 33.82 26.57
C THR A 418 1.22 34.04 27.48
N SER A 419 0.10 33.38 27.19
CA SER A 419 -1.17 33.59 27.88
C SER A 419 -2.11 32.40 27.71
N TYR A 420 -3.12 32.35 28.58
CA TYR A 420 -4.22 31.41 28.50
C TYR A 420 -5.51 32.17 28.19
N VAL A 421 -6.27 31.69 27.21
CA VAL A 421 -7.58 32.29 26.88
C VAL A 421 -8.68 31.28 27.06
N GLN A 422 -9.63 31.59 27.94
CA GLN A 422 -10.87 30.82 28.12
C GLN A 422 -11.90 31.28 27.09
N SER A 423 -11.72 30.83 25.84
CA SER A 423 -12.54 31.24 24.70
C SER A 423 -13.35 30.05 24.19
N ARG A 424 -14.60 29.94 24.65
CA ARG A 424 -15.57 29.01 24.08
C ARG A 424 -15.69 29.30 22.58
N ILE A 425 -15.29 28.33 21.75
CA ILE A 425 -15.36 28.47 20.30
C ILE A 425 -16.84 28.53 19.93
N THR A 426 -17.29 29.65 19.36
CA THR A 426 -18.66 29.74 18.85
C THR A 426 -18.79 29.01 17.52
N TRP A 427 -19.98 28.49 17.22
CA TRP A 427 -20.26 27.86 15.94
C TRP A 427 -19.87 28.75 14.75
N ASP A 428 -20.24 30.03 14.81
CA ASP A 428 -19.94 31.02 13.77
C ASP A 428 -18.44 31.30 13.58
N SER A 429 -17.58 30.92 14.53
CA SER A 429 -16.13 31.14 14.42
C SER A 429 -15.42 30.14 13.52
N LEU A 430 -15.96 28.91 13.37
CA LEU A 430 -15.37 27.86 12.53
C LEU A 430 -16.33 27.32 11.46
N GLN A 431 -17.64 27.52 11.64
CA GLN A 431 -18.72 27.00 10.80
C GLN A 431 -19.92 27.97 10.84
N THR A 432 -19.80 29.09 10.14
CA THR A 432 -20.94 29.96 9.85
C THR A 432 -22.06 29.10 9.26
N ASN A 433 -23.26 29.11 9.87
CA ASN A 433 -24.47 28.34 9.49
C ASN A 433 -24.72 27.00 10.21
N ILE A 434 -23.98 26.65 11.27
CA ILE A 434 -24.35 25.53 12.14
C ILE A 434 -24.73 26.07 13.52
N THR A 435 -25.81 25.56 14.10
CA THR A 435 -26.28 25.93 15.45
C THR A 435 -26.53 24.66 16.25
N GLY A 436 -26.21 24.65 17.55
CA GLY A 436 -26.43 23.49 18.42
C GLY A 436 -26.37 23.86 19.89
N GLU A 437 -26.86 22.95 20.75
CA GLU A 437 -26.95 23.14 22.22
C GLU A 437 -25.57 23.25 22.89
N GLU A 438 -24.53 22.63 22.29
CA GLU A 438 -23.14 22.72 22.76
C GLU A 438 -22.24 23.43 21.74
N PRO A 439 -21.20 24.17 22.18
CA PRO A 439 -20.18 24.71 21.29
C PRO A 439 -19.40 23.60 20.58
N PRO A 440 -18.87 23.85 19.36
CA PRO A 440 -18.05 22.91 18.64
C PRO A 440 -16.79 22.52 19.44
N LYS A 441 -16.72 21.25 19.88
CA LYS A 441 -15.50 20.67 20.43
C LYS A 441 -14.45 20.50 19.34
N VAL A 442 -13.17 20.66 19.71
CA VAL A 442 -12.02 20.44 18.81
C VAL A 442 -11.51 19.03 19.01
N HIS A 443 -11.52 18.20 17.97
CA HIS A 443 -10.94 16.86 18.07
C HIS A 443 -9.42 16.93 18.17
N GLN A 444 -8.86 15.99 18.90
CA GLN A 444 -7.44 15.79 19.02
C GLN A 444 -6.89 15.19 17.71
N PRO A 445 -5.73 15.65 17.23
CA PRO A 445 -5.09 15.12 16.02
C PRO A 445 -4.93 13.59 16.01
N PRO A 446 -4.98 12.94 14.82
CA PRO A 446 -4.90 11.48 14.69
C PRO A 446 -3.65 10.85 15.32
N TYR A 447 -2.50 11.54 15.24
CA TYR A 447 -1.26 11.02 15.80
C TYR A 447 -1.32 10.89 17.33
N MET A 448 -2.09 11.74 18.02
CA MET A 448 -2.25 11.68 19.48
C MET A 448 -3.03 10.43 19.86
N ASN A 449 -4.18 10.22 19.23
CA ASN A 449 -5.03 9.05 19.45
C ASN A 449 -4.32 7.74 19.11
N TYR A 450 -3.60 7.68 17.98
CA TYR A 450 -2.73 6.55 17.65
C TYR A 450 -1.70 6.28 18.75
N SER A 451 -0.94 7.30 19.14
CA SER A 451 0.18 7.16 20.07
C SER A 451 -0.27 6.73 21.45
N ARG A 452 -1.41 7.23 21.94
CA ARG A 452 -1.98 6.80 23.24
C ARG A 452 -2.39 5.35 23.24
N PHE A 453 -3.08 4.91 22.19
CA PHE A 453 -3.44 3.49 22.06
C PHE A 453 -2.17 2.63 22.04
N MET A 454 -1.17 3.00 21.21
CA MET A 454 0.09 2.27 21.14
C MET A 454 0.76 2.17 22.51
N VAL A 455 0.90 3.29 23.22
CA VAL A 455 1.50 3.32 24.57
C VAL A 455 0.72 2.45 25.55
N THR A 456 -0.61 2.58 25.61
CA THR A 456 -1.46 1.81 26.53
C THR A 456 -1.39 0.32 26.22
N ARG A 457 -1.56 -0.07 24.95
CA ARG A 457 -1.53 -1.47 24.52
C ARG A 457 -0.15 -2.09 24.77
N PHE A 458 0.91 -1.33 24.54
CA PHE A 458 2.28 -1.73 24.85
C PHE A 458 2.52 -1.82 26.36
N PHE A 459 1.93 -0.97 27.18
CA PHE A 459 2.00 -1.09 28.64
C PHE A 459 1.27 -2.34 29.15
N ALA A 460 0.10 -2.64 28.60
CA ALA A 460 -0.72 -3.76 29.00
C ALA A 460 -0.09 -5.13 28.69
N GLY A 461 0.48 -5.30 27.48
CA GLY A 461 0.87 -6.64 27.03
C GLY A 461 -0.34 -7.58 27.04
N ASP A 462 -0.25 -8.77 27.64
CA ASP A 462 -1.42 -9.68 27.72
C ASP A 462 -2.02 -9.75 29.13
N GLU A 463 -1.73 -8.75 29.97
CA GLU A 463 -2.25 -8.69 31.33
C GLU A 463 -3.78 -8.54 31.30
N PRO A 464 -4.54 -9.47 31.90
CA PRO A 464 -6.00 -9.41 31.89
C PRO A 464 -6.56 -8.16 32.58
N GLY A 465 -7.67 -7.64 32.07
CA GLY A 465 -8.39 -6.52 32.66
C GLY A 465 -7.92 -5.15 32.16
N TRP A 466 -6.83 -5.09 31.40
CA TRP A 466 -6.44 -3.87 30.71
C TRP A 466 -7.40 -3.54 29.57
N GLY A 467 -7.48 -2.26 29.23
CA GLY A 467 -8.25 -1.85 28.07
C GLY A 467 -8.03 -0.41 27.63
N TYR A 468 -8.74 -0.07 26.57
CA TYR A 468 -8.84 1.26 25.99
C TYR A 468 -10.31 1.53 25.71
N TYR A 469 -10.84 2.59 26.30
CA TYR A 469 -12.24 2.97 26.25
C TYR A 469 -12.33 4.36 25.63
N VAL A 470 -12.94 4.46 24.46
CA VAL A 470 -13.17 5.73 23.78
C VAL A 470 -14.56 6.26 24.11
N PHE A 471 -14.61 7.34 24.89
CA PHE A 471 -15.83 7.97 25.38
C PHE A 471 -16.33 9.06 24.41
N PRO A 472 -17.64 9.23 24.22
CA PRO A 472 -18.21 10.27 23.36
C PRO A 472 -18.41 11.60 24.14
N PRO A 473 -18.32 12.77 23.48
CA PRO A 473 -18.71 14.06 24.04
C PRO A 473 -20.21 14.12 24.30
N GLY A 474 -20.57 14.67 25.46
CA GLY A 474 -21.92 15.15 25.72
C GLY A 474 -22.94 14.02 25.87
N ASN A 475 -24.07 14.12 25.16
CA ASN A 475 -25.22 13.26 25.40
C ASN A 475 -25.00 11.83 24.89
N PRO A 476 -24.99 10.81 25.77
CA PRO A 476 -24.80 9.40 25.39
C PRO A 476 -25.83 8.89 24.40
N ASN A 477 -27.00 9.52 24.28
CA ASN A 477 -28.02 9.12 23.30
C ASN A 477 -27.60 9.39 21.86
N TRP A 478 -26.67 10.32 21.63
CA TRP A 478 -26.25 10.72 20.29
C TRP A 478 -25.34 9.69 19.61
N VAL A 479 -24.70 8.80 20.37
CA VAL A 479 -23.76 7.83 19.80
C VAL A 479 -24.42 6.77 18.91
N ARG A 480 -25.75 6.62 19.02
CA ARG A 480 -26.56 5.69 18.22
C ARG A 480 -27.24 6.37 17.04
N LEU A 481 -27.15 7.70 16.91
CA LEU A 481 -27.79 8.45 15.84
C LEU A 481 -26.96 8.36 14.54
N PRO A 482 -27.61 8.35 13.37
CA PRO A 482 -26.92 8.48 12.08
C PRO A 482 -26.04 9.74 12.04
N LEU A 483 -24.86 9.66 11.42
CA LEU A 483 -23.93 10.80 11.36
C LEU A 483 -24.52 12.08 10.75
N ALA A 484 -25.44 11.91 9.78
CA ALA A 484 -26.12 13.04 9.16
C ALA A 484 -27.02 13.81 10.14
N SER A 485 -27.52 13.16 11.20
CA SER A 485 -28.44 13.74 12.17
C SER A 485 -27.77 14.33 13.41
N VAL A 486 -26.43 14.35 13.47
CA VAL A 486 -25.69 14.96 14.59
C VAL A 486 -24.75 16.04 14.06
N PRO A 487 -25.29 17.18 13.57
CA PRO A 487 -24.50 18.23 12.92
C PRO A 487 -23.50 18.88 13.87
N GLN A 488 -23.72 18.85 15.20
CA GLN A 488 -22.69 19.26 16.17
C GLN A 488 -21.41 18.42 16.09
N PHE A 489 -21.50 17.21 15.53
CA PHE A 489 -20.38 16.32 15.32
C PHE A 489 -19.80 16.39 13.90
N ASN A 490 -19.70 17.60 13.34
CA ASN A 490 -19.16 17.85 12.00
C ASN A 490 -17.65 17.61 11.91
N HIS A 491 -17.26 16.37 12.18
CA HIS A 491 -15.91 15.92 12.47
C HIS A 491 -15.31 15.22 11.27
N HIS A 492 -14.00 15.16 11.33
CA HIS A 492 -13.27 14.19 10.56
C HIS A 492 -12.85 13.07 11.50
N TRP A 493 -13.28 11.83 11.20
CA TRP A 493 -13.19 10.67 12.10
C TRP A 493 -11.80 10.05 12.20
N HIS A 494 -10.79 10.75 11.73
CA HIS A 494 -9.42 10.24 11.58
C HIS A 494 -8.81 9.82 12.91
N GLY A 495 -9.16 10.48 14.02
CA GLY A 495 -8.72 10.06 15.36
C GLY A 495 -9.20 8.66 15.73
N MET A 496 -10.45 8.31 15.37
CA MET A 496 -11.01 6.97 15.60
C MET A 496 -10.36 5.94 14.69
N THR A 497 -10.24 6.26 13.40
CA THR A 497 -9.58 5.38 12.44
C THR A 497 -8.12 5.14 12.80
N ALA A 498 -7.43 6.13 13.37
CA ALA A 498 -6.06 6.01 13.86
C ALA A 498 -5.93 5.07 15.07
N ILE A 499 -6.93 4.99 15.95
CA ILE A 499 -6.97 3.99 17.04
C ILE A 499 -7.10 2.58 16.46
N ILE A 500 -7.97 2.40 15.46
CA ILE A 500 -8.11 1.13 14.76
C ILE A 500 -6.80 0.75 14.06
N GLN A 501 -6.14 1.69 13.38
CA GLN A 501 -4.80 1.47 12.79
C GLN A 501 -3.80 0.99 13.85
N ALA A 502 -3.71 1.70 14.99
CA ALA A 502 -2.79 1.35 16.08
C ALA A 502 -3.01 -0.08 16.58
N ARG A 503 -4.27 -0.49 16.68
CA ARG A 503 -4.63 -1.87 17.06
C ARG A 503 -4.20 -2.88 16.00
N HIS A 504 -4.41 -2.58 14.71
CA HIS A 504 -3.99 -3.46 13.61
C HIS A 504 -2.47 -3.53 13.45
N ASP A 505 -1.74 -2.45 13.69
CA ASP A 505 -0.26 -2.44 13.71
C ASP A 505 0.28 -3.40 14.78
N LEU A 506 -0.37 -3.49 15.93
CA LEU A 506 0.01 -4.40 17.01
C LEU A 506 -0.61 -5.80 16.92
N GLN A 507 -1.51 -6.03 15.94
CA GLN A 507 -2.24 -7.28 15.78
C GLN A 507 -1.33 -8.52 15.64
N PRO A 508 -0.22 -8.49 14.89
CA PRO A 508 0.69 -9.64 14.80
C PRO A 508 1.31 -10.06 16.14
N TYR A 509 1.27 -9.18 17.15
CA TYR A 509 1.87 -9.41 18.46
C TYR A 509 0.85 -9.76 19.54
N GLU A 510 -0.45 -9.77 19.23
CA GLU A 510 -1.53 -10.04 20.20
C GLU A 510 -1.29 -11.32 21.00
N LYS A 511 -0.99 -12.43 20.32
CA LYS A 511 -0.63 -13.71 20.98
C LYS A 511 0.77 -13.72 21.58
N TRP A 512 1.66 -12.88 21.08
CA TRP A 512 3.06 -12.83 21.52
C TRP A 512 3.24 -12.12 22.86
N PHE A 513 2.39 -11.13 23.15
CA PHE A 513 2.46 -10.37 24.40
C PHE A 513 2.35 -11.26 25.65
N ALA A 514 1.62 -12.37 25.56
CA ALA A 514 1.53 -13.37 26.62
C ALA A 514 2.93 -13.88 26.98
N GLY A 515 3.35 -13.69 28.24
CA GLY A 515 4.68 -14.08 28.71
C GLY A 515 5.84 -13.21 28.20
N SER A 516 5.56 -12.02 27.64
CA SER A 516 6.60 -11.00 27.37
C SER A 516 6.92 -10.19 28.63
N THR A 517 8.17 -9.77 28.77
CA THR A 517 8.64 -8.88 29.84
C THR A 517 8.61 -7.43 29.37
N LEU A 518 8.08 -6.53 30.19
CA LEU A 518 8.10 -5.08 29.96
C LEU A 518 9.29 -4.45 30.69
N ILE A 519 10.02 -3.59 29.98
CA ILE A 519 10.94 -2.61 30.53
C ILE A 519 10.30 -1.25 30.27
N GLU A 520 9.79 -0.63 31.34
CA GLU A 520 9.12 0.67 31.25
C GLU A 520 10.12 1.77 30.84
N ASP A 521 11.33 1.74 31.42
CA ASP A 521 12.35 2.78 31.27
C ASP A 521 13.68 2.20 30.76
N PRO A 522 13.80 1.89 29.46
CA PRO A 522 15.07 1.49 28.89
C PRO A 522 16.06 2.67 28.92
N GLU A 523 17.35 2.36 29.01
CA GLU A 523 18.40 3.37 28.97
C GLU A 523 18.62 3.85 27.54
N VAL A 524 18.83 5.15 27.35
CA VAL A 524 19.00 5.76 26.03
C VAL A 524 20.26 6.64 25.96
N GLN A 525 20.96 6.55 24.84
CA GLN A 525 21.91 7.56 24.36
C GLN A 525 21.20 8.45 23.35
N ILE A 526 20.97 9.69 23.73
CA ILE A 526 20.31 10.69 22.90
C ILE A 526 21.23 11.06 21.73
N ASN A 527 20.71 11.06 20.51
CA ASN A 527 21.47 11.32 19.29
C ASN A 527 22.68 10.37 19.11
N ALA A 528 22.59 9.16 19.66
CA ALA A 528 23.65 8.16 19.68
C ALA A 528 24.98 8.63 20.33
N VAL A 529 24.91 9.62 21.22
CA VAL A 529 26.07 10.18 21.93
C VAL A 529 25.86 10.20 23.44
N GLY A 530 26.95 10.34 24.19
CA GLY A 530 26.94 10.51 25.64
C GLY A 530 26.70 9.22 26.43
N ALA A 531 26.38 9.38 27.72
CA ALA A 531 26.10 8.27 28.63
C ALA A 531 24.67 7.75 28.45
N PHE A 532 24.50 6.45 28.66
CA PHE A 532 23.18 5.83 28.76
C PHE A 532 22.44 6.33 29.99
N THR A 533 21.27 6.91 29.79
CA THR A 533 20.41 7.42 30.87
C THR A 533 18.99 6.91 30.65
N ALA A 534 18.34 6.41 31.69
CA ALA A 534 16.91 6.07 31.62
C ALA A 534 16.07 7.31 31.91
N TYR A 535 14.98 7.48 31.16
CA TYR A 535 14.00 8.54 31.40
C TYR A 535 12.62 7.92 31.60
N ASN A 536 12.03 8.12 32.77
CA ASN A 536 10.62 7.85 32.96
C ASN A 536 9.76 8.86 32.17
N GLY A 537 8.47 8.61 32.05
CA GLY A 537 7.56 9.47 31.28
C GLY A 537 7.51 10.90 31.82
N VAL A 538 7.56 11.10 33.14
CA VAL A 538 7.57 12.43 33.78
C VAL A 538 8.85 13.20 33.46
N GLU A 539 10.00 12.54 33.55
CA GLU A 539 11.30 13.12 33.22
C GLU A 539 11.41 13.47 31.74
N ALA A 540 10.90 12.59 30.86
CA ALA A 540 10.87 12.80 29.43
C ALA A 540 9.92 13.94 29.02
N TYR A 541 8.76 14.02 29.68
CA TYR A 541 7.78 15.08 29.47
C TYR A 541 8.28 16.42 30.01
N ASN A 542 9.09 16.42 31.09
CA ASN A 542 9.78 17.57 31.65
C ASN A 542 8.89 18.79 31.94
N TYR A 543 7.75 18.57 32.56
CA TYR A 543 6.87 19.66 33.02
C TYR A 543 7.02 19.85 34.53
N ASP A 544 7.23 21.08 34.97
CA ASP A 544 7.48 21.40 36.37
C ASP A 544 6.77 22.70 36.77
N ALA A 545 5.82 22.61 37.69
CA ALA A 545 5.14 23.77 38.29
C ALA A 545 4.57 24.79 37.30
N GLY A 546 3.99 24.33 36.19
CA GLY A 546 3.44 25.23 35.15
C GLY A 546 4.38 25.50 33.98
N VAL A 547 5.64 25.08 34.08
CA VAL A 547 6.69 25.40 33.12
C VAL A 547 7.08 24.14 32.35
N GLN A 548 6.95 24.20 31.02
CA GLN A 548 7.39 23.14 30.12
C GLN A 548 8.88 23.29 29.82
N GLY A 549 9.71 22.40 30.39
CA GLY A 549 11.15 22.35 30.12
C GLY A 549 11.50 21.58 28.84
N VAL A 550 12.80 21.52 28.52
CA VAL A 550 13.33 20.78 27.36
C VAL A 550 13.01 19.29 27.47
N GLN A 551 12.13 18.82 26.60
CA GLN A 551 11.67 17.44 26.61
C GLN A 551 12.77 16.47 26.12
N LYS A 552 12.68 15.20 26.53
CA LYS A 552 13.61 14.11 26.17
C LYS A 552 12.83 13.00 25.45
N PRO A 553 13.47 12.13 24.64
CA PRO A 553 12.74 11.03 24.02
C PRO A 553 12.20 10.10 25.10
N ALA A 554 11.01 9.54 24.85
CA ALA A 554 10.41 8.53 25.73
C ALA A 554 10.41 7.20 25.00
N TYR A 555 10.97 6.17 25.64
CA TYR A 555 11.04 4.81 25.13
C TYR A 555 10.43 3.83 26.13
N MET A 556 9.92 2.71 25.61
CA MET A 556 9.57 1.50 26.34
C MET A 556 10.04 0.30 25.54
N MET A 557 10.33 -0.81 26.20
CA MET A 557 10.80 -2.03 25.55
C MET A 557 10.03 -3.24 26.07
N ARG A 558 9.67 -4.16 25.19
CA ARG A 558 9.20 -5.49 25.56
C ARG A 558 10.08 -6.55 24.97
N TYR A 559 10.30 -7.63 25.69
CA TYR A 559 11.04 -8.75 25.13
C TYR A 559 10.50 -10.10 25.59
N LYS A 560 10.74 -11.12 24.79
CA LYS A 560 10.36 -12.50 25.12
C LYS A 560 11.29 -13.49 24.45
N THR A 561 11.84 -14.40 25.24
CA THR A 561 12.57 -15.56 24.73
C THR A 561 11.63 -16.45 23.91
N GLN A 562 12.03 -16.74 22.69
CA GLN A 562 11.36 -17.62 21.75
C GLN A 562 11.75 -19.09 22.06
N PRO A 563 10.98 -20.09 21.60
CA PRO A 563 11.28 -21.50 21.87
C PRO A 563 12.69 -21.97 21.47
N ASN A 564 13.30 -21.29 20.51
CA ASN A 564 14.66 -21.56 20.03
C ASN A 564 15.78 -20.85 20.83
N GLY A 565 15.43 -20.14 21.91
CA GLY A 565 16.36 -19.39 22.76
C GLY A 565 16.63 -17.94 22.32
N ASP A 566 16.27 -17.55 21.08
CA ASP A 566 16.37 -16.17 20.63
C ASP A 566 15.41 -15.26 21.39
N ILE A 567 15.72 -13.98 21.50
CA ILE A 567 14.89 -13.01 22.22
C ILE A 567 14.26 -12.06 21.20
N ARG A 568 12.94 -12.11 21.05
CA ARG A 568 12.23 -11.06 20.31
C ARG A 568 12.13 -9.82 21.19
N VAL A 569 12.45 -8.66 20.64
CA VAL A 569 12.40 -7.36 21.33
C VAL A 569 11.52 -6.42 20.51
N LEU A 570 10.53 -5.81 21.14
CA LEU A 570 9.81 -4.67 20.62
C LEU A 570 10.26 -3.42 21.36
N ILE A 571 10.42 -2.31 20.65
CA ILE A 571 10.73 -1.00 21.25
C ILE A 571 9.69 0.00 20.76
N LEU A 572 8.98 0.64 21.69
CA LEU A 572 8.11 1.77 21.38
C LEU A 572 8.85 3.06 21.76
N GLY A 573 8.89 4.04 20.86
CA GLY A 573 9.51 5.33 21.11
C GLY A 573 8.75 6.53 20.54
N GLY A 574 9.01 7.71 21.07
CA GLY A 574 8.52 8.98 20.53
C GLY A 574 9.26 10.20 21.10
N MET A 575 9.04 11.35 20.48
CA MET A 575 9.64 12.64 20.86
C MET A 575 8.71 13.79 20.47
N ASN A 576 8.70 14.89 21.24
CA ASN A 576 8.17 16.16 20.74
C ASN A 576 9.14 16.75 19.72
N GLN A 577 8.82 16.55 18.44
CA GLN A 577 9.60 17.06 17.34
C GLN A 577 8.69 17.33 16.15
N ASP A 578 9.12 18.24 15.29
CA ASP A 578 8.38 18.59 14.09
C ASP A 578 8.14 17.37 13.20
N TRP A 579 7.08 17.44 12.42
CA TRP A 579 6.66 16.44 11.44
C TRP A 579 7.75 16.01 10.46
N THR A 580 8.76 16.84 10.22
CA THR A 580 9.86 16.54 9.31
C THR A 580 11.17 16.17 10.01
N ALA A 581 11.21 16.29 11.33
CA ALA A 581 12.40 16.05 12.13
C ALA A 581 12.70 14.55 12.24
N GLU A 582 13.99 14.23 12.11
CA GLU A 582 14.53 12.89 12.34
C GLU A 582 15.55 12.94 13.47
N ARG A 583 15.56 11.89 14.29
CA ARG A 583 16.58 11.70 15.33
C ARG A 583 16.92 10.23 15.47
N VAL A 584 18.17 9.94 15.78
CA VAL A 584 18.67 8.58 15.97
C VAL A 584 19.15 8.42 17.40
N ASP A 585 18.50 7.54 18.15
CA ASP A 585 18.90 7.23 19.52
C ASP A 585 19.38 5.78 19.61
N ILE A 586 20.19 5.46 20.63
CA ILE A 586 20.55 4.08 20.95
C ILE A 586 19.87 3.72 22.27
N VAL A 587 19.01 2.72 22.24
CA VAL A 587 18.23 2.22 23.37
C VAL A 587 18.82 0.90 23.85
N ARG A 588 18.82 0.62 25.16
CA ARG A 588 19.19 -0.70 25.70
C ARG A 588 18.40 -1.04 26.95
N ALA A 589 18.36 -2.32 27.28
CA ALA A 589 17.82 -2.75 28.56
C ALA A 589 18.75 -2.31 29.72
N PRO A 590 18.21 -1.84 30.86
CA PRO A 590 19.03 -1.38 31.97
C PRO A 590 19.94 -2.46 32.55
N GLY A 591 21.09 -2.04 33.10
CA GLY A 591 21.96 -2.94 33.90
C GLY A 591 22.57 -4.13 33.14
N GLY A 592 22.63 -4.10 31.81
CA GLY A 592 23.19 -5.20 31.01
C GLY A 592 22.23 -6.37 30.76
N ALA A 593 20.93 -6.21 31.08
CA ALA A 593 19.89 -7.13 30.62
C ALA A 593 19.91 -7.28 29.09
N LEU A 594 19.34 -8.38 28.57
CA LEU A 594 19.47 -8.77 27.16
C LEU A 594 20.92 -8.88 26.69
N GLY A 595 21.82 -9.33 27.57
CA GLY A 595 23.25 -9.47 27.27
C GLY A 595 23.97 -8.14 26.99
N GLY A 596 23.40 -6.99 27.39
CA GLY A 596 23.95 -5.66 27.11
C GLY A 596 23.78 -5.21 25.65
N ASN A 597 22.96 -5.91 24.87
CA ASN A 597 22.67 -5.54 23.49
C ASN A 597 21.96 -4.18 23.40
N LYS A 598 22.27 -3.45 22.33
CA LYS A 598 21.86 -2.07 22.05
C LYS A 598 21.00 -2.03 20.79
N PHE A 599 20.08 -1.09 20.71
CA PHE A 599 19.11 -0.95 19.64
C PHE A 599 19.10 0.49 19.14
N LYS A 600 19.73 0.71 18.00
CA LYS A 600 19.78 2.00 17.31
C LYS A 600 18.48 2.18 16.53
N VAL A 601 17.70 3.19 16.90
CA VAL A 601 16.36 3.46 16.35
C VAL A 601 16.27 4.88 15.82
N LYS A 602 15.61 5.08 14.68
CA LYS A 602 15.38 6.42 14.11
C LYS A 602 13.93 6.86 14.28
N LEU A 603 13.69 7.81 15.19
CA LEU A 603 12.38 8.46 15.34
C LEU A 603 12.20 9.53 14.26
N ILE A 604 10.97 9.62 13.75
CA ILE A 604 10.57 10.53 12.68
C ILE A 604 9.21 11.14 13.01
N GLY A 605 9.15 12.48 13.08
CA GLY A 605 7.95 13.19 13.49
C GLY A 605 7.50 12.88 14.94
N PRO A 606 6.31 13.35 15.34
CA PRO A 606 5.88 13.30 16.74
C PRO A 606 5.10 12.04 17.15
N ALA A 607 4.75 11.18 16.20
CA ALA A 607 3.96 9.98 16.48
C ALA A 607 4.80 8.89 17.16
N ALA A 608 4.14 8.05 17.97
CA ALA A 608 4.75 6.82 18.46
C ALA A 608 5.21 5.93 17.29
N GLN A 609 6.39 5.33 17.44
CA GLN A 609 6.94 4.35 16.52
C GLN A 609 7.25 3.06 17.28
N VAL A 610 6.94 1.91 16.69
CA VAL A 610 7.30 0.61 17.24
C VAL A 610 8.29 -0.06 16.31
N TYR A 611 9.36 -0.60 16.88
CA TYR A 611 10.39 -1.36 16.17
C TYR A 611 10.40 -2.79 16.66
N GLU A 612 10.54 -3.75 15.75
CA GLU A 612 10.75 -5.16 16.07
C GLU A 612 12.21 -5.54 15.79
N PHE A 613 12.81 -6.26 16.74
CA PHE A 613 14.12 -6.89 16.64
C PHE A 613 14.03 -8.36 17.07
N VAL A 614 14.91 -9.20 16.52
CA VAL A 614 15.12 -10.57 17.00
C VAL A 614 16.59 -10.71 17.39
N VAL A 615 16.84 -10.67 18.70
CA VAL A 615 18.17 -10.84 19.31
C VAL A 615 18.52 -12.31 19.39
N LYS A 616 19.72 -12.68 18.97
CA LYS A 616 20.17 -14.07 19.02
C LYS A 616 20.48 -14.51 20.45
N ALA A 617 20.17 -15.78 20.78
CA ALA A 617 20.38 -16.33 22.12
C ALA A 617 21.81 -16.13 22.68
N GLY A 618 22.82 -16.15 21.81
CA GLY A 618 24.23 -15.97 22.17
C GLY A 618 24.78 -14.54 22.00
N ASP A 619 23.99 -13.59 21.50
CA ASP A 619 24.46 -12.22 21.30
C ASP A 619 24.59 -11.49 22.63
N SER A 620 25.75 -10.86 22.85
CA SER A 620 26.00 -9.95 23.97
C SER A 620 26.75 -8.71 23.50
N ASN A 621 26.38 -7.54 24.06
CA ASN A 621 26.94 -6.22 23.77
C ASN A 621 26.93 -5.83 22.27
N GLN A 622 26.04 -6.42 21.47
CA GLN A 622 25.89 -6.13 20.05
C GLN A 622 24.94 -4.94 19.82
N THR A 623 25.06 -4.29 18.67
CA THR A 623 24.13 -3.23 18.26
C THR A 623 23.24 -3.72 17.12
N TYR A 624 21.94 -3.68 17.36
CA TYR A 624 20.87 -3.88 16.39
C TYR A 624 20.40 -2.52 15.88
N ASP A 625 19.98 -2.44 14.63
CA ASP A 625 19.70 -1.15 14.01
C ASP A 625 18.42 -1.20 13.15
N ALA A 626 17.52 -0.24 13.41
CA ALA A 626 16.28 0.01 12.69
C ALA A 626 16.19 1.50 12.32
N GLN A 627 16.66 1.83 11.12
CA GLN A 627 16.67 3.18 10.57
C GLN A 627 15.86 3.24 9.26
N PRO A 628 14.52 3.16 9.32
CA PRO A 628 13.70 3.19 8.11
C PRO A 628 13.91 4.51 7.35
N SER A 629 13.99 4.48 6.03
CA SER A 629 14.08 5.70 5.21
C SER A 629 12.89 6.63 5.49
N ARG A 630 13.14 7.94 5.53
CA ARG A 630 12.06 8.91 5.67
C ARG A 630 11.12 8.81 4.49
N ASN A 631 9.82 8.80 4.73
CA ASN A 631 8.84 9.00 3.68
C ASN A 631 8.08 10.31 3.94
N PRO A 632 8.39 11.40 3.23
CA PRO A 632 7.76 12.70 3.46
C PRO A 632 6.25 12.71 3.20
N GLN A 633 5.70 11.69 2.53
CA GLN A 633 4.25 11.50 2.36
C GLN A 633 3.58 10.88 3.60
N TRP A 634 4.34 10.25 4.50
CA TRP A 634 3.83 9.54 5.68
C TRP A 634 3.68 10.42 6.92
N GLU A 635 4.12 11.67 6.83
CA GLU A 635 4.47 12.51 7.99
C GLU A 635 3.94 13.95 7.87
N LYS A 636 2.95 14.24 7.01
CA LYS A 636 2.38 15.60 6.94
C LYS A 636 1.54 15.93 8.18
N ALA A 637 1.63 17.18 8.66
CA ALA A 637 0.72 17.73 9.66
C ALA A 637 -0.72 17.78 9.12
N GLY A 638 -1.71 17.45 9.94
CA GLY A 638 -3.13 17.55 9.59
C GLY A 638 -3.67 16.38 8.76
N TYR A 639 -4.71 16.65 7.97
CA TYR A 639 -5.60 15.70 7.27
C TYR A 639 -4.94 14.61 6.40
N ALA A 640 -3.65 14.77 6.09
CA ALA A 640 -2.90 13.95 5.15
C ALA A 640 -1.63 13.32 5.75
N GLY A 641 -1.50 13.30 7.08
CA GLY A 641 -0.48 12.49 7.74
C GLY A 641 -0.86 11.01 7.67
N ARG A 642 -0.02 10.22 7.00
CA ARG A 642 -0.03 8.75 6.77
C ARG A 642 -0.71 8.30 5.46
N VAL A 643 0.04 8.21 4.36
CA VAL A 643 -0.38 7.46 3.15
C VAL A 643 0.72 6.57 2.54
N GLY A 644 0.49 5.25 2.49
CA GLY A 644 0.94 4.35 1.40
C GLY A 644 2.17 3.43 1.57
N VAL A 645 1.92 2.11 1.60
CA VAL A 645 2.71 0.89 1.23
C VAL A 645 4.24 1.01 1.08
N VAL A 646 5.01 0.15 1.78
CA VAL A 646 6.46 -0.08 1.50
C VAL A 646 6.79 -1.56 1.29
N THR A 647 7.53 -1.78 0.21
CA THR A 647 8.45 -2.89 -0.07
C THR A 647 9.78 -2.67 0.69
N SER A 648 10.18 -3.60 1.57
CA SER A 648 11.28 -3.40 2.54
C SER A 648 12.68 -3.86 2.08
N THR A 649 13.73 -3.09 2.42
CA THR A 649 15.15 -3.52 2.54
C THR A 649 15.85 -2.90 3.77
N THR A 650 16.94 -3.52 4.27
CA THR A 650 17.64 -3.31 5.57
C THR A 650 19.20 -3.14 5.40
N GLY A 651 19.98 -2.49 6.31
CA GLY A 651 21.49 -2.51 6.32
C GLY A 651 22.28 -1.98 7.58
N SER A 652 23.44 -2.61 7.97
CA SER A 652 24.21 -2.88 9.28
C SER A 652 25.35 -1.93 9.84
N THR A 653 26.20 -2.26 10.88
CA THR A 653 27.64 -2.82 10.87
C THR A 653 28.33 -2.95 12.30
N GLY A 654 29.51 -3.61 12.59
CA GLY A 654 30.58 -4.32 11.81
C GLY A 654 31.80 -4.98 12.56
N THR A 655 32.66 -5.73 11.80
CA THR A 655 33.98 -6.42 12.10
C THR A 655 35.02 -6.04 11.00
N SER A 656 36.34 -6.31 11.13
CA SER A 656 37.38 -5.98 10.11
C SER A 656 37.38 -6.93 8.91
N CYS A 657 37.17 -6.37 7.70
CA CYS A 657 36.77 -7.09 6.48
C CYS A 657 37.64 -6.78 5.25
N ASP A 658 38.93 -6.62 5.47
CA ASP A 658 39.89 -6.29 4.43
C ASP A 658 40.41 -7.56 3.70
N TYR A 659 39.52 -8.23 2.96
CA TYR A 659 39.89 -9.21 1.93
C TYR A 659 39.10 -8.95 0.66
N SER A 660 39.62 -9.23 -0.53
CA SER A 660 38.88 -9.18 -1.79
C SER A 660 38.87 -10.57 -2.40
N VAL A 661 37.74 -10.95 -2.99
CA VAL A 661 37.63 -12.18 -3.78
C VAL A 661 37.47 -11.80 -5.25
N THR A 662 38.19 -12.51 -6.10
CA THR A 662 38.09 -12.47 -7.55
C THR A 662 37.98 -13.89 -8.07
N THR A 663 37.35 -14.08 -9.22
CA THR A 663 37.16 -15.41 -9.80
C THR A 663 37.64 -15.42 -11.23
N ASN A 664 38.04 -16.61 -11.72
CA ASN A 664 38.25 -16.79 -13.14
C ASN A 664 36.91 -16.80 -13.88
N ASN A 665 36.90 -16.42 -15.15
CA ASN A 665 35.83 -16.80 -16.08
C ASN A 665 36.31 -18.01 -16.87
N ILE A 666 35.39 -18.92 -17.22
CA ILE A 666 35.74 -20.15 -17.91
C ILE A 666 34.79 -20.37 -19.07
N THR A 667 35.29 -20.89 -20.17
CA THR A 667 34.47 -21.29 -21.31
C THR A 667 34.55 -22.80 -21.45
N LEU A 668 33.38 -23.46 -21.52
CA LEU A 668 33.24 -24.90 -21.53
C LEU A 668 32.32 -25.32 -22.68
N GLY A 669 32.54 -26.52 -23.19
CA GLY A 669 31.60 -27.18 -24.10
C GLY A 669 30.36 -27.68 -23.36
N CYS A 670 29.30 -27.98 -24.10
CA CYS A 670 28.06 -28.49 -23.50
C CYS A 670 28.19 -29.87 -22.87
N GLY A 671 27.74 -29.99 -21.62
CA GLY A 671 27.95 -31.17 -20.79
C GLY A 671 29.40 -31.39 -20.34
N VAL A 672 30.32 -30.46 -20.62
CA VAL A 672 31.74 -30.58 -20.23
C VAL A 672 31.93 -29.98 -18.84
N THR A 673 32.46 -30.79 -17.93
CA THR A 673 32.76 -30.38 -16.56
C THR A 673 33.92 -29.39 -16.53
N GLY A 674 33.74 -28.23 -15.91
CA GLY A 674 34.81 -27.26 -15.66
C GLY A 674 35.04 -27.00 -14.18
N THR A 675 36.08 -26.23 -13.86
CA THR A 675 36.46 -25.93 -12.46
C THR A 675 36.47 -24.43 -12.21
N LEU A 676 35.53 -23.96 -11.39
CA LEU A 676 35.50 -22.57 -10.91
C LEU A 676 36.67 -22.35 -9.97
N THR A 677 37.28 -21.17 -10.03
CA THR A 677 38.42 -20.81 -9.19
C THR A 677 38.17 -19.46 -8.53
N ALA A 678 38.21 -19.39 -7.20
CA ALA A 678 38.16 -18.14 -6.45
C ALA A 678 39.55 -17.83 -5.87
N SER A 679 40.10 -16.67 -6.21
CA SER A 679 41.37 -16.15 -5.68
C SER A 679 41.10 -14.97 -4.73
N VAL A 680 41.77 -14.98 -3.58
CA VAL A 680 41.55 -13.99 -2.51
C VAL A 680 42.84 -13.30 -2.09
N SER A 681 42.76 -12.00 -1.83
CA SER A 681 43.88 -11.14 -1.44
C SER A 681 43.45 -10.12 -0.39
N GLY A 682 44.41 -9.48 0.29
CA GLY A 682 44.14 -8.54 1.40
C GLY A 682 44.53 -9.10 2.78
N THR A 683 44.61 -8.22 3.77
CA THR A 683 45.16 -8.53 5.10
C THR A 683 44.32 -9.56 5.89
N ALA A 684 43.06 -9.75 5.52
CA ALA A 684 42.15 -10.74 6.10
C ALA A 684 41.87 -11.95 5.18
N ALA A 685 42.67 -12.22 4.14
CA ALA A 685 42.39 -13.24 3.11
C ALA A 685 42.55 -14.72 3.53
N SER A 686 42.87 -15.01 4.78
CA SER A 686 42.95 -16.36 5.35
C SER A 686 41.69 -16.73 6.15
N GLY A 687 41.36 -18.02 6.24
CA GLY A 687 40.23 -18.54 7.04
C GLY A 687 38.84 -18.26 6.45
N LEU A 688 38.73 -18.24 5.12
CA LEU A 688 37.50 -17.92 4.39
C LEU A 688 36.70 -19.18 4.06
N THR A 689 35.37 -19.05 4.03
CA THR A 689 34.43 -20.08 3.59
C THR A 689 33.86 -19.67 2.24
N TYR A 690 33.74 -20.61 1.30
CA TYR A 690 33.29 -20.34 -0.06
C TYR A 690 31.95 -21.01 -0.26
N ASN A 691 31.01 -20.33 -0.90
CA ASN A 691 29.75 -20.91 -1.29
C ASN A 691 29.40 -20.43 -2.69
N TRP A 692 29.58 -21.30 -3.66
CA TRP A 692 29.23 -21.10 -5.05
C TRP A 692 27.77 -21.43 -5.28
N THR A 693 27.05 -20.54 -5.95
CA THR A 693 25.67 -20.75 -6.39
C THR A 693 25.51 -20.28 -7.83
N GLY A 694 24.87 -21.09 -8.67
CA GLY A 694 24.50 -20.74 -10.03
C GLY A 694 23.39 -21.66 -10.56
N PRO A 695 22.99 -21.54 -11.83
CA PRO A 695 21.87 -22.29 -12.40
C PRO A 695 22.02 -23.80 -12.18
N GLY A 696 21.15 -24.37 -11.32
CA GLY A 696 21.14 -25.80 -10.98
C GLY A 696 22.36 -26.32 -10.20
N PHE A 697 23.22 -25.45 -9.64
CA PHE A 697 24.49 -25.84 -9.02
C PHE A 697 24.76 -25.10 -7.70
N SER A 698 25.27 -25.82 -6.71
CA SER A 698 25.82 -25.25 -5.48
C SER A 698 27.04 -26.04 -4.98
N ALA A 699 28.11 -25.38 -4.56
CA ALA A 699 29.28 -26.04 -3.97
C ALA A 699 30.03 -25.16 -2.97
N SER A 700 30.62 -25.77 -1.94
CA SER A 700 31.22 -25.04 -0.81
C SER A 700 32.77 -25.07 -0.77
N SER A 701 33.43 -25.64 -1.78
CA SER A 701 34.89 -25.55 -1.90
C SER A 701 35.30 -24.26 -2.62
N GLN A 702 36.54 -23.82 -2.39
CA GLN A 702 37.05 -22.59 -3.02
C GLN A 702 37.05 -22.69 -4.55
N ASN A 703 37.48 -23.85 -5.06
CA ASN A 703 37.61 -24.11 -6.50
C ASN A 703 36.84 -25.37 -6.93
N PRO A 704 35.51 -25.36 -6.96
CA PRO A 704 34.71 -26.56 -7.21
C PRO A 704 34.62 -26.88 -8.71
N SER A 705 34.59 -28.18 -9.02
CA SER A 705 34.24 -28.68 -10.35
C SER A 705 32.73 -28.81 -10.51
N PHE A 706 32.18 -28.44 -11.66
CA PHE A 706 30.76 -28.45 -11.97
C PHE A 706 30.51 -28.76 -13.44
N THR A 707 29.36 -29.34 -13.74
CA THR A 707 28.90 -29.57 -15.10
C THR A 707 27.69 -28.67 -15.35
N PRO A 708 27.81 -27.61 -16.18
CA PRO A 708 26.72 -26.68 -16.42
C PRO A 708 25.56 -27.29 -17.22
N THR A 709 24.41 -26.59 -17.25
CA THR A 709 23.21 -26.99 -17.99
C THR A 709 23.48 -27.18 -19.48
N ASN A 710 22.75 -28.11 -20.10
CA ASN A 710 22.83 -28.41 -21.53
C ASN A 710 22.10 -27.36 -22.37
N VAL A 711 22.25 -26.08 -22.03
CA VAL A 711 21.70 -24.95 -22.78
C VAL A 711 22.84 -23.96 -23.02
N ASN A 712 22.90 -23.37 -24.21
CA ASN A 712 23.92 -22.37 -24.50
C ASN A 712 23.67 -21.11 -23.68
N GLY A 713 24.69 -20.59 -23.04
CA GLY A 713 24.54 -19.39 -22.25
C GLY A 713 25.76 -19.08 -21.42
N VAL A 714 25.85 -17.81 -21.03
CA VAL A 714 26.78 -17.38 -20.01
C VAL A 714 26.05 -17.48 -18.69
N TYR A 715 26.45 -18.46 -17.89
CA TYR A 715 25.86 -18.71 -16.60
C TYR A 715 26.76 -18.12 -15.53
N SER A 716 26.18 -17.21 -14.77
CA SER A 716 26.86 -16.57 -13.65
C SER A 716 26.81 -17.50 -12.46
N TYR A 717 27.96 -18.05 -12.09
CA TYR A 717 28.17 -18.75 -10.84
C TYR A 717 28.77 -17.76 -9.87
N THR A 718 28.04 -17.44 -8.81
CA THR A 718 28.46 -16.49 -7.81
C THR A 718 29.11 -17.25 -6.67
N VAL A 719 30.39 -17.00 -6.40
CA VAL A 719 31.00 -17.39 -5.14
C VAL A 719 30.72 -16.33 -4.11
N SER A 720 30.12 -16.72 -3.00
CA SER A 720 30.09 -15.91 -1.79
C SER A 720 31.22 -16.39 -0.88
N VAL A 721 32.19 -15.51 -0.67
CA VAL A 721 33.32 -15.79 0.20
C VAL A 721 33.11 -15.06 1.50
N SER A 722 32.78 -15.82 2.53
CA SER A 722 32.47 -15.31 3.86
C SER A 722 33.65 -15.51 4.79
N LYS A 723 33.88 -14.50 5.62
CA LYS A 723 34.68 -14.60 6.83
C LYS A 723 33.75 -14.28 7.98
N SER A 724 33.80 -15.05 9.06
CA SER A 724 32.97 -14.79 10.24
C SER A 724 33.16 -13.35 10.72
N GLY A 725 32.05 -12.64 10.88
CA GLY A 725 32.02 -11.21 11.25
C GLY A 725 32.03 -10.23 10.07
N CYS A 726 32.30 -10.69 8.85
CA CYS A 726 32.34 -9.85 7.65
C CYS A 726 31.16 -10.06 6.73
N THR A 727 30.74 -8.98 6.08
CA THR A 727 29.82 -9.07 4.96
C THR A 727 30.48 -9.98 3.91
N PRO A 728 29.84 -11.11 3.55
CA PRO A 728 30.38 -12.02 2.54
C PRO A 728 30.63 -11.25 1.25
N LYS A 729 31.84 -11.38 0.73
CA LYS A 729 32.19 -10.74 -0.53
C LYS A 729 31.93 -11.73 -1.63
N THR A 730 31.15 -11.29 -2.60
CA THR A 730 30.79 -12.12 -3.74
C THR A 730 31.66 -11.77 -4.93
N ALA A 731 32.08 -12.79 -5.67
CA ALA A 731 32.59 -12.62 -7.02
C ALA A 731 31.82 -13.55 -7.95
N VAL A 732 31.63 -13.11 -9.17
CA VAL A 732 30.88 -13.85 -10.17
C VAL A 732 31.88 -14.42 -11.18
N SER A 733 31.94 -15.74 -11.25
CA SER A 733 32.54 -16.42 -12.39
C SER A 733 31.48 -16.59 -13.45
N ASN A 734 31.70 -15.96 -14.59
CA ASN A 734 30.89 -16.20 -15.76
C ASN A 734 31.43 -17.43 -16.47
N VAL A 735 30.63 -18.50 -16.44
CA VAL A 735 30.92 -19.72 -17.18
C VAL A 735 30.14 -19.64 -18.48
N THR A 736 30.88 -19.53 -19.56
CA THR A 736 30.29 -19.54 -20.89
C THR A 736 30.20 -20.97 -21.37
N VAL A 737 28.98 -21.44 -21.63
CA VAL A 737 28.71 -22.81 -22.06
C VAL A 737 28.17 -22.74 -23.46
N SER A 738 28.86 -23.40 -24.37
CA SER A 738 28.59 -23.32 -25.80
C SER A 738 28.59 -24.71 -26.43
N GLY A 739 27.68 -24.94 -27.38
CA GLY A 739 27.53 -26.20 -28.13
C GLY A 739 26.31 -27.08 -27.77
N CYS A 740 25.26 -26.56 -27.15
CA CYS A 740 24.15 -27.31 -26.55
C CYS A 740 22.95 -27.34 -27.51
N GLY A 741 22.52 -28.54 -27.91
CA GLY A 741 21.36 -28.75 -28.78
C GLY A 741 20.02 -28.71 -28.02
N SER A 742 18.99 -28.12 -28.64
CA SER A 742 17.68 -27.77 -28.07
C SER A 742 16.67 -28.92 -27.98
N GLY A 743 15.92 -29.02 -26.86
CA GLY A 743 14.72 -29.87 -26.69
C GLY A 743 13.74 -29.41 -25.58
N ASN A 744 12.50 -29.11 -25.99
CA ASN A 744 11.22 -28.69 -25.36
C ASN A 744 10.85 -28.88 -23.86
N SER A 745 10.13 -27.90 -23.29
CA SER A 745 8.83 -28.04 -22.56
C SER A 745 8.12 -26.67 -22.32
N SER A 746 6.82 -26.57 -22.64
CA SER A 746 6.09 -25.37 -23.12
C SER A 746 5.03 -24.80 -22.16
N ILE A 747 5.09 -23.48 -21.90
CA ILE A 747 3.92 -22.63 -21.61
C ILE A 747 3.54 -21.97 -22.96
N ALA A 748 2.25 -21.97 -23.31
CA ALA A 748 1.75 -21.43 -24.58
C ALA A 748 1.82 -19.88 -24.63
N TYR A 749 2.66 -19.32 -25.50
CA TYR A 749 2.83 -17.89 -25.77
C TYR A 749 2.42 -17.54 -27.21
N ASN A 750 1.52 -16.57 -27.41
CA ASN A 750 1.36 -16.00 -28.76
C ASN A 750 2.60 -15.15 -29.02
N LYS A 751 3.32 -15.37 -30.12
CA LYS A 751 4.48 -14.57 -30.49
C LYS A 751 4.22 -13.94 -31.85
N PRO A 752 3.69 -12.71 -31.95
CA PRO A 752 3.78 -11.99 -33.21
C PRO A 752 5.25 -11.72 -33.60
N SER A 753 6.22 -11.88 -32.67
CA SER A 753 7.66 -11.76 -32.92
C SER A 753 8.49 -12.95 -32.46
N PHE A 754 9.47 -13.30 -33.28
CA PHE A 754 10.36 -14.47 -33.15
C PHE A 754 11.35 -14.40 -31.98
N ASP A 755 11.42 -13.29 -31.25
CA ASP A 755 12.35 -13.13 -30.14
C ASP A 755 12.00 -14.01 -28.92
N THR A 756 13.03 -14.46 -28.23
CA THR A 756 12.91 -14.80 -26.80
C THR A 756 12.75 -13.47 -26.08
N PHE A 757 11.54 -13.18 -25.59
CA PHE A 757 11.34 -12.01 -24.77
C PHE A 757 11.93 -12.29 -23.38
N ASP A 758 13.26 -12.19 -23.27
CA ASP A 758 14.04 -12.44 -22.06
C ASP A 758 14.21 -11.15 -21.23
N TYR A 759 13.33 -10.16 -21.41
CA TYR A 759 13.32 -8.96 -20.59
C TYR A 759 12.61 -9.26 -19.28
N SER A 760 13.40 -9.35 -18.21
CA SER A 760 12.85 -9.49 -16.88
C SER A 760 12.13 -8.21 -16.46
N VAL A 761 10.93 -8.37 -15.91
CA VAL A 761 10.29 -7.31 -15.13
C VAL A 761 11.17 -7.06 -13.90
N PRO A 762 11.56 -5.80 -13.62
CA PRO A 762 12.30 -5.47 -12.40
C PRO A 762 11.59 -6.01 -11.16
N THR A 763 12.34 -6.58 -10.21
CA THR A 763 11.76 -7.32 -9.08
C THR A 763 11.00 -6.39 -8.11
N ALA A 764 9.85 -6.86 -7.60
CA ALA A 764 9.06 -6.19 -6.57
C ALA A 764 9.94 -5.73 -5.39
N GLY A 765 10.20 -4.43 -5.30
CA GLY A 765 11.13 -3.82 -4.34
C GLY A 765 12.24 -2.97 -4.98
N THR A 766 12.39 -2.99 -6.29
CA THR A 766 13.36 -2.15 -7.04
C THR A 766 12.72 -0.97 -7.76
N HIS A 767 11.39 -0.90 -7.83
CA HIS A 767 10.62 0.16 -8.50
C HIS A 767 11.01 1.55 -7.99
N ASN A 768 11.35 2.43 -8.93
CA ASN A 768 11.84 3.75 -8.60
C ASN A 768 10.69 4.76 -8.51
N VAL A 769 10.94 5.88 -7.84
CA VAL A 769 10.16 7.11 -8.04
C VAL A 769 10.66 7.81 -9.30
N TRP A 770 9.78 8.55 -9.97
CA TRP A 770 10.16 9.37 -11.12
C TRP A 770 11.29 10.35 -10.73
N PRO A 771 12.43 10.35 -11.43
CA PRO A 771 13.61 11.12 -11.02
C PRO A 771 13.47 12.62 -11.22
N PHE A 772 12.69 13.04 -12.22
CA PHE A 772 12.61 14.42 -12.63
C PHE A 772 11.15 14.85 -12.72
N PHE A 773 10.91 16.14 -12.48
CA PHE A 773 9.63 16.80 -12.70
C PHE A 773 9.85 17.99 -13.64
N ASP A 774 9.09 18.05 -14.72
CA ASP A 774 9.12 19.13 -15.70
C ASP A 774 7.90 20.04 -15.52
N SER A 775 8.15 21.28 -15.10
CA SER A 775 7.10 22.26 -14.79
C SER A 775 6.57 23.01 -16.01
N ARG A 776 7.13 22.78 -17.21
CA ARG A 776 6.61 23.40 -18.45
C ARG A 776 5.19 22.92 -18.65
N LEU A 777 4.30 23.87 -18.94
CA LEU A 777 2.89 23.58 -19.14
C LEU A 777 2.65 23.29 -20.62
N HIS A 778 2.03 22.15 -20.88
CA HIS A 778 1.42 21.82 -22.15
C HIS A 778 -0.09 21.77 -21.96
N ARG A 779 -0.84 22.61 -22.68
CA ARG A 779 -2.31 22.75 -22.53
C ARG A 779 -2.77 22.93 -21.07
N ASN A 780 -2.07 23.79 -20.32
CA ASN A 780 -2.27 24.06 -18.89
C ASN A 780 -2.00 22.89 -17.93
N VAL A 781 -1.41 21.79 -18.41
CA VAL A 781 -0.98 20.65 -17.59
C VAL A 781 0.54 20.57 -17.59
N PRO A 782 1.21 20.42 -16.43
CA PRO A 782 2.64 20.17 -16.41
C PRO A 782 2.97 18.88 -17.18
N ILE A 783 4.04 18.91 -17.97
CA ILE A 783 4.64 17.69 -18.53
C ILE A 783 4.88 16.67 -17.40
N GLY A 784 5.33 17.17 -16.24
CA GLY A 784 5.30 16.45 -14.98
C GLY A 784 6.44 15.46 -14.83
N ASP A 785 6.16 14.35 -14.15
CA ASP A 785 7.12 13.32 -13.82
C ASP A 785 7.75 12.68 -15.09
N LYS A 786 9.08 12.54 -15.12
CA LYS A 786 9.80 11.95 -16.26
C LYS A 786 11.12 11.26 -15.91
N VAL A 787 11.60 10.43 -16.83
CA VAL A 787 12.96 9.87 -16.86
C VAL A 787 13.72 10.49 -18.03
N VAL A 788 15.01 10.80 -17.82
CA VAL A 788 15.93 11.28 -18.86
C VAL A 788 17.07 10.28 -19.00
N LEU A 789 17.29 9.79 -20.21
CA LEU A 789 18.40 8.92 -20.60
C LEU A 789 19.28 9.70 -21.59
N GLU A 790 20.56 9.90 -21.28
CA GLU A 790 21.48 10.63 -22.16
C GLU A 790 22.89 10.03 -22.08
N ASN A 791 23.55 9.83 -23.22
CA ASN A 791 24.89 9.20 -23.29
C ASN A 791 25.91 9.99 -24.14
N GLY A 792 25.64 11.29 -24.37
CA GLY A 792 26.51 12.15 -25.19
C GLY A 792 26.44 11.89 -26.70
N SER A 793 25.62 10.94 -27.16
CA SER A 793 25.31 10.70 -28.59
C SER A 793 23.83 10.82 -28.91
N ILE A 794 22.96 10.53 -27.93
CA ILE A 794 21.51 10.74 -28.01
C ILE A 794 20.98 11.16 -26.63
N ARG A 795 19.91 11.94 -26.62
CA ARG A 795 19.06 12.18 -25.45
C ARG A 795 17.66 11.65 -25.71
N VAL A 796 17.12 10.90 -24.75
CA VAL A 796 15.79 10.33 -24.78
C VAL A 796 15.08 10.62 -23.47
N GLU A 797 13.83 11.05 -23.49
CA GLU A 797 13.01 11.21 -22.29
C GLU A 797 11.73 10.38 -22.35
N ILE A 798 11.34 9.85 -21.20
CA ILE A 798 10.13 9.06 -20.99
C ILE A 798 9.24 9.84 -20.03
N TRP A 799 8.04 10.23 -20.46
CA TRP A 799 7.17 11.14 -19.70
C TRP A 799 5.95 10.40 -19.14
N LYS A 800 5.69 10.53 -17.83
CA LYS A 800 4.59 9.84 -17.13
C LYS A 800 3.24 10.28 -17.66
N ASN A 801 3.03 11.58 -17.81
CA ASN A 801 1.78 12.15 -18.31
C ASN A 801 1.63 11.96 -19.83
N PHE A 802 2.43 11.12 -20.48
CA PHE A 802 2.30 10.72 -21.88
C PHE A 802 2.35 9.19 -21.98
N GLY A 803 1.77 8.52 -20.97
CA GLY A 803 1.67 7.07 -20.91
C GLY A 803 2.97 6.32 -20.68
N GLY A 804 4.04 7.01 -20.26
CA GLY A 804 5.37 6.42 -20.20
C GLY A 804 5.96 6.14 -21.58
N ALA A 805 5.51 6.84 -22.62
CA ALA A 805 6.05 6.73 -23.97
C ALA A 805 7.41 7.44 -24.10
N VAL A 806 8.15 7.14 -25.18
CA VAL A 806 9.32 7.93 -25.59
C VAL A 806 8.81 9.27 -26.09
N ALA A 807 8.96 10.29 -25.25
CA ALA A 807 8.34 11.59 -25.47
C ALA A 807 9.32 12.64 -26.00
N HIS A 808 10.62 12.45 -25.74
CA HIS A 808 11.69 13.27 -26.27
C HIS A 808 12.74 12.40 -26.94
N VAL A 809 13.17 12.79 -28.14
CA VAL A 809 14.40 12.27 -28.78
C VAL A 809 15.15 13.44 -29.40
N SER A 810 16.43 13.58 -29.10
CA SER A 810 17.26 14.62 -29.72
C SER A 810 18.72 14.21 -29.84
N PHE A 811 19.44 14.95 -30.69
CA PHE A 811 20.89 15.05 -30.55
C PHE A 811 21.22 15.63 -29.15
N PRO A 812 22.37 15.30 -28.56
CA PRO A 812 22.78 15.84 -27.26
C PRO A 812 22.75 17.37 -27.25
N GLY A 813 22.07 17.96 -26.26
CA GLY A 813 21.85 19.41 -26.17
C GLY A 813 20.95 20.03 -27.24
N GLY A 814 20.42 19.24 -28.17
CA GLY A 814 19.51 19.69 -29.23
C GLY A 814 18.05 19.78 -28.79
N GLN A 815 17.22 20.39 -29.64
CA GLN A 815 15.77 20.42 -29.44
C GLN A 815 15.15 19.03 -29.62
N ASN A 816 14.03 18.78 -28.94
CA ASN A 816 13.25 17.57 -29.15
C ASN A 816 12.83 17.47 -30.63
N ILE A 817 13.03 16.31 -31.23
CA ILE A 817 12.60 16.00 -32.60
C ILE A 817 11.12 15.55 -32.60
N VAL A 818 10.68 14.93 -31.50
CA VAL A 818 9.32 14.39 -31.34
C VAL A 818 8.34 15.54 -31.08
N ASN A 819 7.15 15.46 -31.71
CA ASN A 819 6.06 16.41 -31.50
C ASN A 819 5.07 15.85 -30.47
N GLN A 820 4.63 16.72 -29.56
CA GLN A 820 3.78 16.46 -28.40
C GLN A 820 2.63 17.48 -28.31
N ASN A 821 2.14 18.00 -29.45
CA ASN A 821 1.07 19.02 -29.47
C ASN A 821 -0.25 18.57 -28.81
N ASP A 822 -0.49 17.26 -28.75
CA ASP A 822 -1.63 16.64 -28.10
C ASP A 822 -1.27 15.21 -27.66
N TRP A 823 -2.14 14.58 -26.88
CA TRP A 823 -1.96 13.23 -26.34
C TRP A 823 -2.12 12.10 -27.37
N GLY A 824 -2.26 12.42 -28.66
CA GLY A 824 -2.21 11.46 -29.76
C GLY A 824 -0.90 11.48 -30.53
N ARG A 825 -0.07 12.51 -30.34
CA ARG A 825 1.19 12.69 -31.07
C ARG A 825 2.39 12.33 -30.21
N GLY A 826 3.36 11.65 -30.81
CA GLY A 826 4.61 11.25 -30.17
C GLY A 826 5.24 10.03 -30.84
N VAL A 827 5.97 9.24 -30.05
CA VAL A 827 6.48 7.93 -30.46
C VAL A 827 5.88 6.86 -29.55
N GLY A 828 4.96 6.07 -30.08
CA GLY A 828 4.28 5.06 -29.27
C GLY A 828 3.53 4.01 -30.07
N MET A 829 3.00 3.03 -29.33
CA MET A 829 2.17 1.97 -29.89
C MET A 829 0.72 2.45 -30.04
N THR A 830 0.19 2.36 -31.26
CA THR A 830 -1.23 2.63 -31.55
C THR A 830 -1.79 1.47 -32.38
N ILE A 831 -2.70 0.70 -31.78
CA ILE A 831 -3.21 -0.54 -32.36
C ILE A 831 -4.68 -0.43 -32.75
N TYR A 832 -5.06 -1.03 -33.88
CA TYR A 832 -6.42 -1.07 -34.41
C TYR A 832 -6.89 -2.51 -34.36
N ARG A 833 -7.71 -2.85 -33.36
CA ARG A 833 -8.11 -4.25 -33.07
C ARG A 833 -9.55 -4.57 -33.41
N GLY A 834 -10.17 -3.74 -34.25
CA GLY A 834 -11.56 -3.87 -34.69
C GLY A 834 -12.58 -3.65 -33.57
N GLY A 835 -13.86 -3.67 -33.93
CA GLY A 835 -14.96 -3.35 -33.01
C GLY A 835 -15.34 -1.87 -33.05
N ARG A 836 -16.63 -1.60 -32.86
CA ARG A 836 -17.19 -0.23 -32.96
C ARG A 836 -17.01 0.51 -31.64
N THR A 837 -16.55 1.75 -31.74
CA THR A 837 -16.56 2.79 -30.69
C THR A 837 -17.94 2.93 -29.99
N ARG A 838 -19.02 2.47 -30.63
CA ARG A 838 -20.41 2.56 -30.17
C ARG A 838 -20.89 1.56 -29.11
N GLN A 839 -20.19 0.46 -28.80
CA GLN A 839 -20.61 -0.37 -27.64
C GLN A 839 -20.52 0.41 -26.32
N ILE A 840 -19.73 1.47 -26.31
CA ILE A 840 -19.53 2.38 -25.18
C ILE A 840 -20.59 3.53 -25.18
N GLU A 841 -21.35 3.74 -26.27
CA GLU A 841 -22.52 4.65 -26.25
C GLU A 841 -23.58 4.16 -25.27
N SER A 842 -23.70 2.83 -25.08
CA SER A 842 -24.57 2.25 -24.03
C SER A 842 -24.14 2.58 -22.60
N GLN A 843 -22.90 3.07 -22.42
CA GLN A 843 -22.32 3.51 -21.16
C GLN A 843 -22.28 5.04 -21.02
N ASN A 844 -22.93 5.79 -21.93
CA ASN A 844 -22.97 7.25 -21.96
C ASN A 844 -21.59 7.93 -21.93
N LYS A 845 -20.55 7.32 -22.50
CA LYS A 845 -19.23 7.96 -22.62
C LYS A 845 -19.18 8.89 -23.84
N GLU A 846 -18.46 10.00 -23.69
CA GLU A 846 -18.26 10.97 -24.76
C GLU A 846 -17.29 10.43 -25.81
N ILE A 847 -17.63 10.61 -27.08
CA ILE A 847 -16.91 10.06 -28.23
C ILE A 847 -16.63 11.17 -29.23
N GLN A 848 -15.41 11.21 -29.77
CA GLN A 848 -15.06 12.20 -30.79
C GLN A 848 -15.63 11.77 -32.14
N SER A 849 -16.68 12.46 -32.59
CA SER A 849 -17.48 12.09 -33.77
C SER A 849 -16.67 11.95 -35.06
N GLN A 850 -15.61 12.75 -35.23
CA GLN A 850 -14.69 12.68 -36.37
C GLN A 850 -14.00 11.31 -36.50
N TRP A 851 -13.79 10.61 -35.39
CA TRP A 851 -13.10 9.32 -35.32
C TRP A 851 -14.05 8.14 -35.08
N ALA A 852 -15.35 8.41 -35.00
CA ALA A 852 -16.41 7.44 -34.74
C ALA A 852 -17.60 7.67 -35.69
N THR A 853 -17.45 7.24 -36.95
CA THR A 853 -18.52 7.40 -37.96
C THR A 853 -19.70 6.48 -37.68
N ALA A 854 -20.91 6.92 -38.06
CA ALA A 854 -22.17 6.20 -37.81
C ALA A 854 -22.24 4.81 -38.46
N GLU A 855 -21.47 4.59 -39.53
CA GLU A 855 -21.38 3.33 -40.26
C GLU A 855 -20.38 2.35 -39.63
N GLY A 856 -19.65 2.77 -38.59
CA GLY A 856 -18.60 1.97 -37.95
C GLY A 856 -17.28 1.95 -38.72
N ALA A 857 -17.08 2.91 -39.63
CA ALA A 857 -15.86 3.11 -40.42
C ALA A 857 -14.86 4.09 -39.77
N GLY A 858 -15.08 4.47 -38.50
CA GLY A 858 -14.11 5.20 -37.69
C GLY A 858 -12.92 4.31 -37.28
N VAL A 859 -12.02 4.83 -36.45
CA VAL A 859 -10.82 4.10 -35.98
C VAL A 859 -11.14 2.89 -35.08
N GLY A 860 -12.39 2.74 -34.66
CA GLY A 860 -12.87 1.60 -33.88
C GLY A 860 -12.33 1.56 -32.45
N ASN A 861 -12.07 0.36 -31.93
CA ASN A 861 -11.30 0.14 -30.70
C ASN A 861 -9.81 0.36 -30.98
N ASN A 862 -9.31 1.54 -30.59
CA ASN A 862 -7.96 1.99 -30.88
C ASN A 862 -7.17 2.29 -29.59
N PRO A 863 -6.64 1.25 -28.91
CA PRO A 863 -5.69 1.44 -27.82
C PRO A 863 -4.46 2.21 -28.29
N ILE A 864 -4.16 3.31 -27.62
CA ILE A 864 -3.02 4.18 -27.86
C ILE A 864 -2.23 4.36 -26.56
N GLN A 865 -0.91 4.31 -26.68
CA GLN A 865 0.01 4.36 -25.54
C GLN A 865 0.01 5.74 -24.86
N ILE A 866 -0.14 6.82 -25.61
CA ILE A 866 0.13 8.18 -25.11
C ILE A 866 -1.07 8.72 -24.33
N GLY A 867 -2.25 8.78 -24.96
CA GLY A 867 -3.49 9.25 -24.37
C GLY A 867 -4.59 9.45 -25.42
N ASP A 868 -5.76 9.91 -25.00
CA ASP A 868 -6.90 10.09 -25.89
C ASP A 868 -6.98 11.49 -26.52
N THR A 869 -7.88 11.65 -27.49
CA THR A 869 -8.08 12.93 -28.21
C THR A 869 -8.69 14.04 -27.34
N PHE A 870 -9.04 13.73 -26.10
CA PHE A 870 -9.66 14.63 -25.13
C PHE A 870 -8.68 15.05 -24.03
N ASP A 871 -7.38 14.94 -24.30
CA ASP A 871 -6.27 15.34 -23.44
C ASP A 871 -6.18 14.51 -22.13
N ASN A 872 -6.61 13.23 -22.15
CA ASN A 872 -6.41 12.32 -21.02
C ASN A 872 -5.24 11.36 -21.30
N PRO A 873 -4.16 11.39 -20.49
CA PRO A 873 -3.03 10.50 -20.69
C PRO A 873 -3.32 9.07 -20.30
N ALA A 874 -2.59 8.13 -20.89
CA ALA A 874 -2.55 6.75 -20.41
C ALA A 874 -1.89 6.64 -19.04
N VAL A 875 -2.31 5.61 -18.29
CA VAL A 875 -1.97 5.49 -16.87
C VAL A 875 -0.74 4.61 -16.69
N VAL A 876 0.37 5.18 -16.22
CA VAL A 876 1.55 4.40 -15.80
C VAL A 876 1.30 3.84 -14.40
N VAL A 877 1.28 2.51 -14.28
CA VAL A 877 1.02 1.77 -13.04
C VAL A 877 2.28 1.21 -12.39
N ASP A 878 3.37 1.11 -13.14
CA ASP A 878 4.67 0.67 -12.63
C ASP A 878 5.82 1.27 -13.45
N MET A 879 6.96 1.51 -12.80
CA MET A 879 8.15 2.04 -13.47
C MET A 879 9.46 1.67 -12.76
N TRP A 880 10.54 1.59 -13.53
CA TRP A 880 11.90 1.39 -13.06
C TRP A 880 12.88 2.03 -14.05
N TYR A 881 14.05 2.49 -13.61
CA TYR A 881 15.04 3.03 -14.54
C TYR A 881 16.49 2.94 -14.02
N THR A 882 17.43 3.10 -14.96
CA THR A 882 18.85 3.39 -14.77
C THR A 882 19.21 4.64 -15.59
N SER A 883 20.48 5.02 -15.62
CA SER A 883 20.95 6.12 -16.47
C SER A 883 20.77 5.88 -17.98
N THR A 884 20.60 4.62 -18.41
CA THR A 884 20.52 4.26 -19.83
C THR A 884 19.33 3.37 -20.16
N THR A 885 18.52 2.98 -19.17
CA THR A 885 17.38 2.08 -19.37
C THR A 885 16.16 2.55 -18.58
N CYS A 886 14.96 2.44 -19.13
CA CYS A 886 13.70 2.71 -18.43
C CYS A 886 12.68 1.62 -18.74
N TYR A 887 12.08 1.06 -17.70
CA TYR A 887 10.90 0.22 -17.77
C TYR A 887 9.65 1.01 -17.35
N THR A 888 8.58 0.88 -18.12
CA THR A 888 7.25 1.40 -17.77
C THR A 888 6.17 0.36 -18.03
N LYS A 889 5.19 0.29 -17.14
CA LYS A 889 3.96 -0.48 -17.32
C LYS A 889 2.78 0.47 -17.34
N SER A 890 2.00 0.43 -18.41
CA SER A 890 0.90 1.36 -18.65
C SER A 890 -0.37 0.64 -19.04
N VAL A 891 -1.51 1.22 -18.67
CA VAL A 891 -2.82 0.86 -19.22
C VAL A 891 -3.13 1.84 -20.35
N MET A 892 -3.22 1.33 -21.58
CA MET A 892 -3.41 2.14 -22.79
C MET A 892 -4.82 2.75 -22.83
N MET A 893 -4.98 3.94 -23.42
CA MET A 893 -6.27 4.62 -23.57
C MET A 893 -6.92 4.34 -24.92
N ASN A 894 -8.23 4.47 -25.03
CA ASN A 894 -8.91 4.42 -26.31
C ASN A 894 -8.93 5.82 -26.95
N TRP A 895 -8.30 5.98 -28.12
CA TRP A 895 -8.10 7.30 -28.75
C TRP A 895 -9.39 8.12 -28.92
N ALA A 896 -10.45 7.48 -29.40
CA ALA A 896 -11.68 8.18 -29.80
C ALA A 896 -12.68 8.39 -28.65
N VAL A 897 -12.40 7.90 -27.44
CA VAL A 897 -13.35 7.85 -26.32
C VAL A 897 -12.75 8.54 -25.10
N ARG A 898 -13.48 9.50 -24.54
CA ARG A 898 -12.97 10.29 -23.42
C ARG A 898 -12.74 9.42 -22.18
N ASN A 899 -11.52 9.48 -21.68
CA ASN A 899 -11.04 8.88 -20.45
C ASN A 899 -11.45 7.40 -20.30
N ASP A 900 -11.19 6.61 -21.35
CA ASP A 900 -11.49 5.18 -21.42
C ASP A 900 -10.22 4.33 -21.43
N PRO A 901 -9.73 3.88 -20.25
CA PRO A 901 -8.64 2.91 -20.16
C PRO A 901 -9.07 1.58 -20.76
N THR A 902 -8.22 1.01 -21.60
CA THR A 902 -8.47 -0.25 -22.29
C THR A 902 -8.01 -1.44 -21.45
N ASP A 903 -8.42 -2.64 -21.87
CA ASP A 903 -7.93 -3.92 -21.35
C ASP A 903 -6.51 -4.28 -21.80
N VAL A 904 -5.80 -3.37 -22.47
CA VAL A 904 -4.42 -3.59 -22.93
C VAL A 904 -3.44 -3.02 -21.92
N VAL A 905 -2.65 -3.91 -21.33
CA VAL A 905 -1.50 -3.55 -20.50
C VAL A 905 -0.25 -3.59 -21.37
N LEU A 906 0.41 -2.45 -21.49
CA LEU A 906 1.68 -2.29 -22.21
C LEU A 906 2.82 -2.24 -21.20
N GLU A 907 3.76 -3.16 -21.31
CA GLU A 907 5.06 -3.12 -20.65
C GLU A 907 6.12 -2.73 -21.68
N GLN A 908 6.98 -1.78 -21.36
CA GLN A 908 8.01 -1.25 -22.26
C GLN A 908 9.36 -1.18 -21.56
N TRP A 909 10.44 -1.52 -22.29
CA TRP A 909 11.83 -1.37 -21.88
C TRP A 909 12.55 -0.53 -22.93
N VAL A 910 12.91 0.70 -22.55
CA VAL A 910 13.68 1.65 -23.35
C VAL A 910 15.14 1.55 -22.92
N SER A 911 16.07 1.47 -23.87
CA SER A 911 17.50 1.58 -23.57
C SER A 911 18.25 2.39 -24.61
N ILE A 912 19.32 3.08 -24.22
CA ILE A 912 20.14 3.87 -25.16
C ILE A 912 21.57 3.33 -25.26
N SER A 913 22.11 3.30 -26.49
CA SER A 913 23.49 2.90 -26.78
C SER A 913 24.00 3.63 -28.02
N GLY A 914 25.11 4.37 -27.89
CA GLY A 914 25.56 5.29 -28.93
C GLY A 914 24.43 6.23 -29.34
N ALA A 915 24.23 6.40 -30.65
CA ALA A 915 23.17 7.24 -31.19
C ALA A 915 21.80 6.54 -31.29
N VAL A 916 21.62 5.38 -30.65
CA VAL A 916 20.44 4.50 -30.79
C VAL A 916 19.66 4.41 -29.48
N CYS A 917 18.33 4.42 -29.60
CA CYS A 917 17.37 4.08 -28.57
C CYS A 917 16.64 2.79 -28.96
N ASP A 918 16.82 1.72 -28.19
CA ASP A 918 16.19 0.41 -28.38
C ASP A 918 14.98 0.24 -27.46
N VAL A 919 13.83 -0.09 -28.04
CA VAL A 919 12.56 -0.17 -27.33
C VAL A 919 11.93 -1.55 -27.54
N HIS A 920 11.78 -2.29 -26.45
CA HIS A 920 11.07 -3.56 -26.41
C HIS A 920 9.72 -3.38 -25.77
N VAL A 921 8.69 -3.99 -26.32
CA VAL A 921 7.33 -3.91 -25.80
C VAL A 921 6.70 -5.28 -25.63
N LYS A 922 5.88 -5.41 -24.59
CA LYS A 922 4.98 -6.52 -24.35
C LYS A 922 3.58 -5.97 -24.10
N MET A 923 2.62 -6.40 -24.90
CA MET A 923 1.21 -6.05 -24.73
C MET A 923 0.41 -7.28 -24.32
N THR A 924 -0.28 -7.19 -23.20
CA THR A 924 -1.22 -8.22 -22.74
C THR A 924 -2.64 -7.71 -22.94
N HIS A 925 -3.41 -8.43 -23.75
CA HIS A 925 -4.80 -8.15 -24.08
C HIS A 925 -5.71 -9.02 -23.20
N ASN A 926 -6.81 -8.44 -22.70
CA ASN A 926 -7.77 -9.19 -21.89
C ASN A 926 -9.21 -8.64 -22.05
N ARG A 927 -9.70 -8.67 -23.29
CA ARG A 927 -11.00 -8.11 -23.68
C ARG A 927 -12.13 -9.07 -23.30
N VAL A 928 -12.53 -9.04 -22.03
CA VAL A 928 -13.54 -9.94 -21.47
C VAL A 928 -14.96 -9.70 -21.99
N ASN A 929 -15.27 -8.47 -22.43
CA ASN A 929 -16.62 -8.06 -22.84
C ASN A 929 -16.90 -8.20 -24.35
N ASP A 930 -15.87 -8.44 -25.17
CA ASP A 930 -16.00 -8.64 -26.62
C ASP A 930 -14.97 -9.68 -27.07
N GLN A 931 -15.41 -10.90 -27.36
CA GLN A 931 -14.52 -11.97 -27.81
C GLN A 931 -14.56 -12.16 -29.34
N THR A 932 -15.11 -11.18 -30.07
CA THR A 932 -15.25 -11.24 -31.53
C THR A 932 -13.88 -11.29 -32.19
N LYS A 933 -13.71 -12.20 -33.17
CA LYS A 933 -12.52 -12.30 -34.01
C LYS A 933 -12.60 -11.27 -35.14
N TYR A 934 -11.84 -10.20 -35.01
CA TYR A 934 -11.77 -9.14 -36.02
C TYR A 934 -10.73 -9.46 -37.09
N GLU A 935 -10.93 -8.85 -38.27
CA GLU A 935 -9.97 -8.94 -39.37
C GLU A 935 -8.70 -8.15 -39.07
N ALA A 936 -7.64 -8.42 -39.84
CA ALA A 936 -6.40 -7.68 -39.72
C ALA A 936 -6.63 -6.19 -40.04
N LYS A 937 -5.95 -5.32 -39.30
CA LYS A 937 -5.89 -3.88 -39.59
C LYS A 937 -4.44 -3.44 -39.68
N SER A 938 -4.18 -2.40 -40.48
CA SER A 938 -2.89 -1.73 -40.52
C SER A 938 -2.69 -0.96 -39.21
N ASN A 939 -1.67 -1.34 -38.44
CA ASN A 939 -1.36 -0.74 -37.15
C ASN A 939 -0.24 0.28 -37.26
N GLU A 940 -0.25 1.21 -36.30
CA GLU A 940 0.77 2.23 -36.08
C GLU A 940 1.76 1.73 -35.03
N TYR A 941 2.79 1.02 -35.48
CA TYR A 941 3.46 0.05 -34.62
C TYR A 941 4.98 0.10 -34.81
N PRO A 942 5.67 1.16 -34.33
CA PRO A 942 5.13 2.37 -33.69
C PRO A 942 4.79 3.48 -34.71
N ASN A 943 4.01 4.48 -34.28
CA ASN A 943 4.00 5.80 -34.92
C ASN A 943 5.23 6.62 -34.47
N THR A 944 5.61 7.61 -35.29
CA THR A 944 6.73 8.51 -35.03
C THR A 944 6.38 9.87 -35.60
N ILE A 945 5.77 10.71 -34.75
CA ILE A 945 5.33 12.06 -35.13
C ILE A 945 6.39 13.06 -34.69
N VAL A 946 6.94 13.78 -35.66
CA VAL A 946 8.10 14.67 -35.49
C VAL A 946 7.72 16.12 -35.79
N ASN A 947 8.53 17.05 -35.28
CA ASN A 947 8.31 18.48 -35.47
C ASN A 947 8.37 18.87 -36.96
N ALA A 948 7.67 19.95 -37.31
CA ALA A 948 7.48 20.44 -38.67
C ALA A 948 8.75 20.48 -39.55
N PRO A 949 9.96 20.79 -39.04
CA PRO A 949 11.17 20.80 -39.85
C PRO A 949 11.53 19.43 -40.46
N TYR A 950 11.22 18.32 -39.80
CA TYR A 950 11.61 16.96 -40.22
C TYR A 950 10.59 16.36 -41.20
N LYS A 951 10.59 16.86 -42.44
CA LYS A 951 9.49 16.71 -43.39
C LYS A 951 9.69 15.69 -44.51
N TYR A 952 10.79 14.97 -44.59
CA TYR A 952 10.98 13.94 -45.62
C TYR A 952 11.13 12.55 -44.99
N ASN A 953 10.32 11.59 -45.44
CA ASN A 953 10.48 10.17 -45.09
C ASN A 953 11.44 9.50 -46.08
N ALA A 954 12.67 9.23 -45.64
CA ALA A 954 13.70 8.53 -46.39
C ALA A 954 13.60 7.01 -46.19
N HIS A 955 13.58 6.24 -47.26
CA HIS A 955 13.56 4.77 -47.23
C HIS A 955 14.25 4.19 -48.48
N VAL A 956 14.34 2.86 -48.56
CA VAL A 956 14.93 2.17 -49.72
C VAL A 956 13.85 1.60 -50.62
N ASP A 957 13.94 1.91 -51.92
CA ASP A 957 13.03 1.39 -52.95
C ASP A 957 13.36 -0.06 -53.36
N GLY A 958 12.54 -0.64 -54.24
CA GLY A 958 12.74 -2.00 -54.75
C GLY A 958 14.04 -2.22 -55.55
N ASN A 959 14.73 -1.16 -55.95
CA ASN A 959 16.00 -1.20 -56.67
C ASN A 959 17.22 -0.99 -55.76
N GLY A 960 17.00 -0.76 -54.45
CA GLY A 960 18.07 -0.55 -53.46
C GLY A 960 18.50 0.92 -53.29
N ASN A 961 17.83 1.86 -53.95
CA ASN A 961 18.14 3.29 -53.87
C ASN A 961 17.46 3.95 -52.67
N ILE A 962 18.13 4.95 -52.07
CA ILE A 962 17.48 5.82 -51.08
C ILE A 962 16.54 6.76 -51.83
N THR A 963 15.26 6.76 -51.45
CA THR A 963 14.22 7.64 -51.97
C THR A 963 13.53 8.37 -50.83
N TYR A 964 12.78 9.43 -51.16
CA TYR A 964 12.12 10.30 -50.19
C TYR A 964 10.65 10.46 -50.56
N LEU A 965 9.76 10.25 -49.60
CA LEU A 965 8.37 10.64 -49.78
C LEU A 965 8.27 12.16 -49.72
N THR A 966 7.70 12.72 -50.78
CA THR A 966 7.36 14.14 -50.90
C THR A 966 5.86 14.37 -50.97
N ASN A 967 5.09 13.28 -51.11
CA ASN A 967 3.63 13.32 -51.18
C ASN A 967 3.06 13.29 -49.77
N TRP A 968 2.14 14.21 -49.50
CA TRP A 968 1.59 14.46 -48.17
C TRP A 968 0.26 13.74 -47.96
N ASN A 969 0.23 12.45 -48.27
CA ASN A 969 -0.92 11.59 -48.06
C ASN A 969 -0.50 10.33 -47.31
N GLN A 970 -1.32 9.92 -46.34
CA GLN A 970 -1.06 8.78 -45.45
C GLN A 970 -1.22 7.40 -46.16
N THR A 971 -0.85 7.31 -47.43
CA THR A 971 -0.90 6.08 -48.22
C THR A 971 0.35 5.24 -47.92
N PRO A 972 0.19 3.98 -47.47
CA PRO A 972 1.33 3.09 -47.25
C PRO A 972 2.10 2.82 -48.54
N VAL A 973 3.43 2.91 -48.46
CA VAL A 973 4.37 2.52 -49.52
C VAL A 973 5.22 1.35 -49.07
N SER A 974 5.56 0.46 -49.99
CA SER A 974 6.46 -0.67 -49.71
C SER A 974 7.92 -0.22 -49.70
N MET A 975 8.70 -0.80 -48.80
CA MET A 975 10.13 -0.55 -48.61
C MET A 975 10.90 -1.83 -48.91
N GLY A 976 12.09 -1.70 -49.50
CA GLY A 976 12.99 -2.83 -49.73
C GLY A 976 13.79 -3.24 -48.48
N GLN A 977 13.74 -2.45 -47.41
CA GLN A 977 14.50 -2.63 -46.18
C GLN A 977 13.66 -2.24 -44.95
N ASN A 978 14.00 -2.81 -43.79
CA ASN A 978 13.24 -2.70 -42.54
C ASN A 978 13.43 -1.38 -41.75
N TRP A 979 13.57 -0.27 -42.45
CA TRP A 979 13.76 1.04 -41.83
C TRP A 979 13.26 2.20 -42.70
N TYR A 980 12.96 3.31 -42.04
CA TYR A 980 12.77 4.62 -42.65
C TYR A 980 13.39 5.71 -41.76
N ALA A 981 13.49 6.94 -42.23
CA ALA A 981 13.95 8.07 -41.43
C ALA A 981 13.19 9.36 -41.74
N MET A 982 12.93 10.18 -40.72
CA MET A 982 12.33 11.50 -40.86
C MET A 982 13.43 12.58 -40.80
N VAL A 983 13.61 13.32 -41.90
CA VAL A 983 14.72 14.27 -42.05
C VAL A 983 14.30 15.62 -42.64
N PRO A 984 15.06 16.72 -42.39
CA PRO A 984 14.67 18.05 -42.87
C PRO A 984 14.81 18.27 -44.37
N ASP A 985 15.83 17.68 -44.98
CA ASP A 985 16.15 17.77 -46.41
C ASP A 985 16.19 16.39 -47.08
N ALA A 986 15.76 16.31 -48.34
CA ALA A 986 15.81 15.10 -49.17
C ALA A 986 17.24 14.81 -49.67
N SER A 987 18.15 14.52 -48.74
CA SER A 987 19.57 14.30 -49.00
C SER A 987 20.14 13.17 -48.13
N PRO A 988 21.01 12.29 -48.67
CA PRO A 988 21.65 11.24 -47.87
C PRO A 988 22.50 11.76 -46.69
N ALA A 989 22.93 13.03 -46.74
CA ALA A 989 23.68 13.71 -45.68
C ALA A 989 22.79 14.42 -44.65
N SER A 990 21.48 14.48 -44.90
CA SER A 990 20.49 15.10 -44.01
C SER A 990 20.41 14.32 -42.70
N SER A 991 20.35 15.04 -41.58
CA SER A 991 20.36 14.45 -40.23
C SER A 991 18.97 14.52 -39.58
N GLY A 992 18.51 13.42 -39.01
CA GLY A 992 17.21 13.35 -38.36
C GLY A 992 17.02 12.06 -37.57
N LEU A 993 15.78 11.55 -37.53
CA LEU A 993 15.39 10.39 -36.73
C LEU A 993 15.09 9.18 -37.61
N GLY A 994 15.94 8.17 -37.54
CA GLY A 994 15.74 6.86 -38.13
C GLY A 994 14.88 5.96 -37.25
N VAL A 995 14.05 5.13 -37.86
CA VAL A 995 13.23 4.10 -37.22
C VAL A 995 13.51 2.77 -37.89
N TRP A 996 13.89 1.77 -37.11
CA TRP A 996 14.04 0.40 -37.54
C TRP A 996 13.10 -0.50 -36.73
N ARG A 997 12.49 -1.47 -37.39
CA ARG A 997 11.69 -2.50 -36.72
C ARG A 997 11.71 -3.79 -37.53
N ALA A 998 11.85 -4.92 -36.84
CA ALA A 998 11.81 -6.21 -37.50
C ALA A 998 10.44 -6.46 -38.15
N GLY A 999 10.42 -6.71 -39.47
CA GLY A 999 9.21 -6.90 -40.28
C GLY A 999 8.57 -5.61 -40.82
N CYS A 1000 9.18 -4.45 -40.61
CA CYS A 1000 8.68 -3.17 -41.12
C CYS A 1000 9.06 -2.93 -42.60
N PHE A 1001 8.32 -3.54 -43.54
CA PHE A 1001 8.49 -3.31 -44.99
C PHE A 1001 7.53 -2.28 -45.57
N GLN A 1002 6.86 -1.51 -44.72
CA GLN A 1002 5.86 -0.56 -45.18
C GLN A 1002 5.86 0.68 -44.27
N THR A 1003 5.83 1.85 -44.89
CA THR A 1003 5.78 3.14 -44.18
C THR A 1003 4.78 4.07 -44.87
N SER A 1004 4.36 5.13 -44.18
CA SER A 1004 3.57 6.21 -44.76
C SER A 1004 3.97 7.55 -44.15
N GLN A 1005 3.55 8.63 -44.79
CA GLN A 1005 3.83 9.99 -44.34
C GLN A 1005 2.58 10.88 -44.43
N ASN A 1006 2.40 11.77 -43.46
CA ASN A 1006 1.39 12.84 -43.53
C ASN A 1006 1.91 14.14 -42.90
N ARG A 1007 1.40 15.30 -43.32
CA ARG A 1007 1.75 16.59 -42.72
C ARG A 1007 0.54 17.21 -42.03
N TYR A 1008 0.66 17.44 -40.73
CA TYR A 1008 -0.33 18.17 -39.94
C TYR A 1008 -0.09 19.67 -40.09
N ALA A 1009 -1.18 20.42 -40.27
CA ALA A 1009 -1.20 21.89 -40.37
C ALA A 1009 -0.05 22.48 -41.22
N PRO A 1010 0.06 22.12 -42.52
CA PRO A 1010 1.22 22.48 -43.35
C PRO A 1010 1.43 23.99 -43.56
N ASP A 1011 0.39 24.79 -43.34
CA ASP A 1011 0.42 26.25 -43.48
C ASP A 1011 0.86 26.98 -42.20
N ASP A 1012 0.93 26.27 -41.07
CA ASP A 1012 1.42 26.82 -39.80
C ASP A 1012 2.97 26.77 -39.77
N THR A 1013 3.58 27.90 -39.38
CA THR A 1013 5.03 28.10 -39.37
C THR A 1013 5.67 27.82 -38.01
N ALA A 1014 4.89 27.51 -36.98
CA ALA A 1014 5.43 27.10 -35.68
C ALA A 1014 6.26 25.82 -35.84
N SER A 1015 7.24 25.60 -34.97
CA SER A 1015 8.22 24.50 -35.17
C SER A 1015 8.72 23.85 -33.89
N ASP A 1016 8.21 24.24 -32.73
CA ASP A 1016 8.58 23.63 -31.46
C ASP A 1016 7.82 22.32 -31.20
N GLU A 1017 8.19 21.63 -30.12
CA GLU A 1017 7.65 20.32 -29.74
C GLU A 1017 6.16 20.34 -29.35
N PHE A 1018 5.56 21.50 -29.11
CA PHE A 1018 4.14 21.65 -28.79
C PHE A 1018 3.35 22.36 -29.89
N ALA A 1019 4.00 22.65 -31.02
CA ALA A 1019 3.39 23.28 -32.16
C ALA A 1019 2.45 22.31 -32.90
N ASN A 1020 1.32 22.82 -33.35
CA ASN A 1020 0.37 22.07 -34.17
C ASN A 1020 0.93 21.56 -35.51
N PRO A 1021 1.83 22.25 -36.24
CA PRO A 1021 2.46 21.70 -37.43
C PRO A 1021 3.45 20.58 -37.07
N ALA A 1022 3.25 19.40 -37.67
CA ALA A 1022 4.05 18.21 -37.41
C ALA A 1022 4.05 17.28 -38.64
N ASN A 1023 5.00 16.35 -38.71
CA ASN A 1023 5.05 15.33 -39.74
C ASN A 1023 4.89 13.94 -39.12
N TYR A 1024 3.97 13.17 -39.67
CA TYR A 1024 3.70 11.79 -39.33
C TYR A 1024 4.63 10.88 -40.11
N GLY A 1025 5.33 9.99 -39.41
CA GLY A 1025 5.95 8.78 -39.96
C GLY A 1025 5.48 7.57 -39.18
N VAL A 1026 5.45 6.40 -39.81
CA VAL A 1026 4.98 5.18 -39.15
C VAL A 1026 5.62 3.92 -39.72
N ALA A 1027 5.81 2.92 -38.85
CA ALA A 1027 6.03 1.55 -39.24
C ALA A 1027 4.68 0.83 -39.40
N ASN A 1028 4.18 0.71 -40.64
CA ASN A 1028 2.88 0.08 -40.91
C ASN A 1028 2.99 -1.45 -40.81
N GLN A 1029 2.10 -2.07 -40.04
CA GLN A 1029 1.99 -3.53 -39.98
C GLN A 1029 0.54 -3.99 -39.85
N SER A 1030 0.10 -4.78 -40.82
CA SER A 1030 -1.16 -5.51 -40.73
C SER A 1030 -1.04 -6.65 -39.73
N MET A 1031 -1.93 -6.68 -38.72
CA MET A 1031 -1.97 -7.74 -37.70
C MET A 1031 -3.39 -8.06 -37.28
N ILE A 1032 -3.59 -9.31 -36.86
CA ILE A 1032 -4.81 -9.80 -36.21
C ILE A 1032 -4.57 -9.84 -34.71
N TRP A 1033 -5.42 -9.15 -33.95
CA TRP A 1033 -5.39 -9.10 -32.50
C TRP A 1033 -6.49 -10.00 -31.90
N ASP A 1034 -6.09 -11.00 -31.12
CA ASP A 1034 -7.00 -11.80 -30.31
C ASP A 1034 -7.46 -11.00 -29.09
N TRP A 1035 -8.62 -11.39 -28.57
CA TRP A 1035 -9.20 -10.76 -27.39
C TRP A 1035 -8.39 -11.05 -26.10
N ASN A 1036 -7.61 -12.14 -26.04
CA ASN A 1036 -6.89 -12.62 -24.84
C ASN A 1036 -5.39 -12.91 -25.04
N GLY A 1037 -4.76 -12.36 -26.08
CA GLY A 1037 -3.36 -12.66 -26.42
C GLY A 1037 -2.33 -11.84 -25.63
N THR A 1038 -1.10 -12.37 -25.54
CA THR A 1038 0.10 -11.58 -25.18
C THR A 1038 0.98 -11.45 -26.41
N TYR A 1039 1.50 -10.27 -26.67
CA TYR A 1039 2.18 -9.90 -27.89
C TYR A 1039 3.48 -9.17 -27.56
N TYR A 1040 4.51 -9.39 -28.37
CA TYR A 1040 5.84 -8.83 -28.17
C TYR A 1040 6.28 -8.10 -29.43
N ASP A 1041 7.07 -7.04 -29.27
CA ASP A 1041 7.73 -6.38 -30.40
C ASP A 1041 8.99 -5.62 -30.00
N ASN A 1042 9.79 -5.26 -31.00
CA ASN A 1042 10.98 -4.45 -30.86
C ASN A 1042 11.06 -3.40 -31.96
N TYR A 1043 11.30 -2.15 -31.57
CA TYR A 1043 11.67 -1.08 -32.49
C TYR A 1043 12.88 -0.30 -31.96
N LYS A 1044 13.63 0.30 -32.87
CA LYS A 1044 14.81 1.08 -32.55
C LYS A 1044 14.72 2.45 -33.23
N LEU A 1045 15.16 3.47 -32.53
CA LEU A 1045 15.28 4.83 -33.01
C LEU A 1045 16.76 5.20 -33.09
N MET A 1046 17.18 5.95 -34.10
CA MET A 1046 18.56 6.44 -34.21
C MET A 1046 18.59 7.90 -34.65
N VAL A 1047 19.39 8.73 -33.98
CA VAL A 1047 19.70 10.07 -34.48
C VAL A 1047 20.95 10.01 -35.37
N GLY A 1048 20.90 10.59 -36.57
CA GLY A 1048 22.05 10.56 -37.48
C GLY A 1048 21.72 10.96 -38.91
N GLN A 1049 22.74 10.89 -39.80
CA GLN A 1049 22.54 11.11 -41.23
C GLN A 1049 21.81 9.93 -41.89
N VAL A 1050 21.01 10.17 -42.92
CA VAL A 1050 20.28 9.10 -43.64
C VAL A 1050 21.21 7.96 -44.06
N GLN A 1051 22.40 8.27 -44.59
CA GLN A 1051 23.37 7.25 -45.00
C GLN A 1051 23.88 6.41 -43.82
N GLN A 1052 24.05 7.03 -42.64
CA GLN A 1052 24.47 6.35 -41.42
C GLN A 1052 23.34 5.47 -40.88
N ILE A 1053 22.10 5.98 -40.89
CA ILE A 1053 20.90 5.23 -40.49
C ILE A 1053 20.73 4.01 -41.41
N LYS A 1054 20.88 4.16 -42.72
CA LYS A 1054 20.84 3.02 -43.68
C LYS A 1054 21.88 1.97 -43.34
N ALA A 1055 23.13 2.39 -43.15
CA ALA A 1055 24.23 1.47 -42.85
C ALA A 1055 24.01 0.74 -41.51
N TRP A 1056 23.54 1.47 -40.49
CA TRP A 1056 23.20 0.91 -39.19
C TRP A 1056 22.02 -0.07 -39.28
N ALA A 1057 20.91 0.33 -39.87
CA ALA A 1057 19.71 -0.50 -40.00
C ALA A 1057 19.99 -1.82 -40.72
N ASN A 1058 20.78 -1.78 -41.80
CA ASN A 1058 21.17 -2.99 -42.53
C ASN A 1058 22.20 -3.87 -41.80
N SER A 1059 22.83 -3.35 -40.75
CA SER A 1059 23.71 -4.16 -39.88
C SER A 1059 22.93 -4.95 -38.83
N LEU A 1060 21.64 -4.63 -38.61
CA LEU A 1060 20.82 -5.29 -37.60
C LEU A 1060 20.31 -6.66 -38.09
N PRO A 1061 20.23 -7.67 -37.21
CA PRO A 1061 19.65 -8.97 -37.55
C PRO A 1061 18.18 -8.83 -37.93
N ASP A 1062 17.77 -9.49 -39.01
CA ASP A 1062 16.41 -9.43 -39.50
C ASP A 1062 15.75 -10.82 -39.51
N PRO A 1063 15.18 -11.26 -38.38
CA PRO A 1063 14.78 -12.65 -38.22
C PRO A 1063 13.49 -13.05 -38.97
N ARG A 1064 12.85 -12.18 -39.80
CA ARG A 1064 11.49 -12.46 -40.32
C ARG A 1064 11.27 -12.45 -41.83
N ASN A 1065 12.32 -12.51 -42.65
CA ASN A 1065 12.15 -12.23 -44.08
C ASN A 1065 12.22 -13.44 -45.01
N THR A 1066 12.01 -14.66 -44.51
CA THR A 1066 12.34 -15.86 -45.28
C THR A 1066 11.17 -16.80 -45.54
N PHE A 1067 9.93 -16.37 -45.33
CA PHE A 1067 8.74 -17.24 -45.38
C PHE A 1067 8.90 -18.55 -44.59
N LYS A 1068 9.52 -18.45 -43.41
CA LYS A 1068 9.83 -19.58 -42.53
C LYS A 1068 9.08 -19.43 -41.21
N TRP A 1069 8.04 -20.22 -41.00
CA TRP A 1069 7.15 -20.12 -39.83
C TRP A 1069 6.51 -21.44 -39.44
N LYS A 1070 6.51 -21.77 -38.15
CA LYS A 1070 5.69 -22.86 -37.57
C LYS A 1070 4.53 -22.26 -36.80
N PHE A 1071 3.31 -22.66 -37.13
CA PHE A 1071 2.12 -22.33 -36.36
C PHE A 1071 2.05 -23.29 -35.17
N ASN A 1072 2.33 -22.78 -33.98
CA ASN A 1072 2.29 -23.56 -32.74
C ASN A 1072 1.99 -22.65 -31.55
N SER A 1073 1.90 -23.23 -30.35
CA SER A 1073 1.63 -22.46 -29.14
C SER A 1073 2.79 -21.56 -28.70
N ARG A 1074 4.00 -21.71 -29.27
CA ARG A 1074 5.18 -20.88 -28.99
C ARG A 1074 5.24 -19.65 -29.89
N ASN A 1075 4.88 -19.81 -31.15
CA ASN A 1075 5.03 -18.84 -32.22
C ASN A 1075 3.71 -18.16 -32.52
N GLY A 1076 2.58 -18.87 -32.43
CA GLY A 1076 1.29 -18.34 -32.81
C GLY A 1076 1.17 -18.13 -34.33
N ARG A 1077 0.53 -17.02 -34.73
CA ARG A 1077 0.29 -16.69 -36.15
C ARG A 1077 1.37 -15.85 -36.80
N GLY A 1078 2.22 -15.19 -36.02
CA GLY A 1078 3.16 -14.21 -36.56
C GLY A 1078 2.42 -13.05 -37.23
N TYR A 1079 2.90 -12.64 -38.40
CA TYR A 1079 2.27 -11.61 -39.24
C TYR A 1079 1.43 -12.18 -40.40
N TYR A 1080 1.10 -13.47 -40.35
CA TYR A 1080 0.19 -14.06 -41.33
C TYR A 1080 -1.23 -13.55 -41.08
N THR A 1081 -1.88 -13.11 -42.15
CA THR A 1081 -3.25 -12.60 -42.11
C THR A 1081 -4.12 -13.34 -43.11
N TYR A 1082 -5.43 -13.13 -43.06
CA TYR A 1082 -6.35 -13.79 -43.97
C TYR A 1082 -7.50 -12.87 -44.39
N GLY A 1083 -7.90 -13.00 -45.64
CA GLY A 1083 -9.09 -12.37 -46.22
C GLY A 1083 -10.27 -13.33 -46.16
N ASN A 1084 -11.42 -12.85 -45.66
CA ASN A 1084 -12.65 -13.64 -45.50
C ASN A 1084 -12.49 -15.00 -44.75
N GLY A 1085 -11.46 -15.13 -43.91
CA GLY A 1085 -11.23 -16.29 -43.04
C GLY A 1085 -11.49 -16.01 -41.56
N ILE A 1086 -11.66 -17.07 -40.77
CA ILE A 1086 -11.54 -17.09 -39.31
C ILE A 1086 -10.67 -18.29 -38.95
N ASP A 1087 -9.75 -18.12 -38.01
CA ASP A 1087 -8.86 -19.19 -37.58
C ASP A 1087 -9.17 -19.73 -36.17
N THR A 1088 -8.33 -20.62 -35.64
CA THR A 1088 -8.50 -21.24 -34.33
C THR A 1088 -8.55 -20.24 -33.16
N GLY A 1089 -7.80 -19.13 -33.19
CA GLY A 1089 -7.70 -18.22 -32.03
C GLY A 1089 -6.43 -18.42 -31.19
N TYR A 1090 -6.32 -17.65 -30.10
CA TYR A 1090 -5.30 -17.84 -29.07
C TYR A 1090 -5.81 -18.74 -27.90
N PRO A 1091 -4.99 -19.68 -27.38
CA PRO A 1091 -3.66 -20.08 -27.87
C PRO A 1091 -3.71 -20.87 -29.18
N THR A 1092 -2.71 -20.64 -30.05
CA THR A 1092 -2.54 -21.40 -31.28
C THR A 1092 -2.16 -22.85 -30.95
N PRO A 1093 -2.84 -23.86 -31.51
CA PRO A 1093 -2.48 -25.26 -31.30
C PRO A 1093 -1.08 -25.59 -31.80
N ASP A 1094 -0.37 -26.51 -31.12
CA ASP A 1094 0.98 -26.94 -31.51
C ASP A 1094 1.06 -27.66 -32.86
N ASP A 1095 -0.08 -28.15 -33.35
CA ASP A 1095 -0.22 -28.79 -34.65
C ASP A 1095 -0.76 -27.85 -35.73
N GLY A 1096 -0.87 -26.54 -35.47
CA GLY A 1096 -1.18 -25.53 -36.48
C GLY A 1096 -2.49 -24.78 -36.30
N ILE A 1097 -2.69 -23.76 -37.15
CA ILE A 1097 -3.95 -23.00 -37.22
C ILE A 1097 -4.93 -23.64 -38.19
N GLU A 1098 -6.20 -23.70 -37.82
CA GLU A 1098 -7.29 -24.16 -38.69
C GLU A 1098 -8.12 -22.98 -39.17
N LEU A 1099 -8.17 -22.79 -40.50
CA LEU A 1099 -8.94 -21.76 -41.18
C LEU A 1099 -10.30 -22.29 -41.62
N GLN A 1100 -11.31 -21.43 -41.47
CA GLN A 1100 -12.65 -21.60 -42.01
C GLN A 1100 -13.13 -20.30 -42.68
N VAL A 1101 -14.06 -20.41 -43.62
CA VAL A 1101 -14.64 -19.23 -44.30
C VAL A 1101 -15.51 -18.41 -43.33
N LYS A 1102 -15.33 -17.08 -43.34
CA LYS A 1102 -16.08 -16.12 -42.52
C LYS A 1102 -17.46 -15.84 -43.11
N ASN A 1103 -17.49 -15.45 -44.39
CA ASN A 1103 -18.71 -15.18 -45.12
C ASN A 1103 -18.80 -16.07 -46.37
N PRO A 1104 -19.60 -17.15 -46.31
CA PRO A 1104 -19.76 -18.08 -47.42
C PRO A 1104 -20.27 -17.40 -48.70
N SER A 1105 -21.01 -16.30 -48.61
CA SER A 1105 -21.56 -15.60 -49.79
C SER A 1105 -20.50 -14.94 -50.69
N THR A 1106 -19.28 -14.74 -50.18
CA THR A 1106 -18.17 -14.15 -50.94
C THR A 1106 -17.25 -15.21 -51.57
N ASN A 1107 -17.48 -16.50 -51.29
CA ASN A 1107 -16.87 -17.66 -51.98
C ASN A 1107 -15.32 -17.66 -52.09
N PHE A 1108 -14.55 -17.00 -51.21
CA PHE A 1108 -13.10 -17.20 -51.19
C PHE A 1108 -12.52 -17.11 -49.78
N VAL A 1109 -11.34 -17.69 -49.58
CA VAL A 1109 -10.49 -17.48 -48.40
C VAL A 1109 -9.08 -17.18 -48.88
N ASP A 1110 -8.55 -16.03 -48.46
CA ASP A 1110 -7.17 -15.65 -48.70
C ASP A 1110 -6.31 -15.94 -47.48
N PHE A 1111 -5.09 -16.38 -47.72
CA PHE A 1111 -4.04 -16.52 -46.72
C PHE A 1111 -2.82 -15.72 -47.18
N HIS A 1112 -2.54 -14.63 -46.48
CA HIS A 1112 -1.47 -13.70 -46.79
C HIS A 1112 -0.25 -14.00 -45.93
N PHE A 1113 0.90 -14.03 -46.58
CA PHE A 1113 2.18 -14.14 -45.91
C PHE A 1113 2.57 -12.76 -45.37
N PRO A 1114 3.48 -12.68 -44.39
CA PRO A 1114 4.07 -11.42 -43.99
C PRO A 1114 4.68 -10.69 -45.19
N HIS A 1115 4.53 -9.37 -45.24
CA HIS A 1115 5.34 -8.58 -46.17
C HIS A 1115 6.83 -8.77 -45.85
N VAL A 1116 7.65 -8.88 -46.89
CA VAL A 1116 9.10 -9.12 -46.76
C VAL A 1116 9.90 -8.24 -47.73
N GLY A 1117 11.22 -8.23 -47.59
CA GLY A 1117 12.15 -7.66 -48.56
C GLY A 1117 13.10 -8.72 -49.11
N LEU A 1118 12.56 -9.83 -49.61
CA LEU A 1118 13.35 -11.02 -49.97
C LEU A 1118 13.82 -10.98 -51.42
N VAL A 1119 15.09 -11.27 -51.70
CA VAL A 1119 15.58 -11.30 -53.09
C VAL A 1119 15.02 -12.53 -53.82
N ALA A 1120 14.26 -12.33 -54.88
CA ALA A 1120 13.55 -13.38 -55.63
C ALA A 1120 14.46 -14.54 -56.06
N SER A 1121 15.69 -14.24 -56.49
CA SER A 1121 16.67 -15.24 -56.93
C SER A 1121 17.14 -16.18 -55.83
N SER A 1122 16.85 -15.88 -54.56
CA SER A 1122 17.21 -16.72 -53.41
C SER A 1122 16.15 -17.80 -53.10
N VAL A 1123 14.97 -17.75 -53.71
CA VAL A 1123 13.86 -18.67 -53.43
C VAL A 1123 13.18 -19.16 -54.71
N SER A 1124 13.31 -20.45 -54.99
CA SER A 1124 12.61 -21.10 -56.09
C SER A 1124 11.30 -21.76 -55.68
N ASN A 1125 11.22 -22.27 -54.44
CA ASN A 1125 10.04 -22.97 -53.93
C ASN A 1125 9.68 -22.49 -52.51
N VAL A 1126 8.39 -22.52 -52.21
CA VAL A 1126 7.83 -22.39 -50.86
C VAL A 1126 7.04 -23.65 -50.55
N TYR A 1127 7.23 -24.20 -49.36
CA TYR A 1127 6.59 -25.42 -48.88
C TYR A 1127 5.59 -25.08 -47.78
N VAL A 1128 4.40 -25.68 -47.84
CA VAL A 1128 3.33 -25.47 -46.86
C VAL A 1128 2.86 -26.82 -46.35
N ARG A 1129 2.96 -27.07 -45.04
CA ARG A 1129 2.38 -28.24 -44.39
C ARG A 1129 0.93 -27.97 -44.07
N TYR A 1130 0.03 -28.77 -44.63
CA TYR A 1130 -1.40 -28.55 -44.51
C TYR A 1130 -2.19 -29.86 -44.35
N LYS A 1131 -3.42 -29.71 -43.88
CA LYS A 1131 -4.44 -30.75 -43.84
C LYS A 1131 -5.78 -30.12 -44.20
N ALA A 1132 -6.43 -30.60 -45.25
CA ALA A 1132 -7.69 -30.05 -45.76
C ALA A 1132 -8.80 -31.09 -45.71
N THR A 1133 -10.00 -30.69 -45.28
CA THR A 1133 -11.19 -31.57 -45.33
C THR A 1133 -11.57 -31.87 -46.78
N SER A 1134 -12.28 -32.98 -47.01
CA SER A 1134 -12.61 -33.45 -48.36
C SER A 1134 -13.51 -32.52 -49.18
N ASP A 1135 -14.17 -31.59 -48.52
CA ASP A 1135 -14.99 -30.53 -49.13
C ASP A 1135 -14.23 -29.21 -49.34
N TRP A 1136 -12.93 -29.13 -48.99
CA TRP A 1136 -12.08 -27.99 -49.35
C TRP A 1136 -11.72 -28.03 -50.85
N PRO A 1137 -11.75 -26.90 -51.57
CA PRO A 1137 -11.36 -26.84 -52.99
C PRO A 1137 -9.94 -27.40 -53.23
N SER A 1138 -9.80 -28.34 -54.17
CA SER A 1138 -8.49 -28.95 -54.47
C SER A 1138 -7.55 -28.07 -55.30
N SER A 1139 -7.94 -26.82 -55.59
CA SER A 1139 -7.17 -25.86 -56.40
C SER A 1139 -6.87 -24.62 -55.55
N LEU A 1140 -5.61 -24.24 -55.48
CA LEU A 1140 -5.11 -23.09 -54.74
C LEU A 1140 -4.39 -22.14 -55.69
N LEU A 1141 -4.89 -20.91 -55.84
CA LEU A 1141 -4.21 -19.85 -56.58
C LEU A 1141 -3.13 -19.26 -55.68
N VAL A 1142 -1.93 -19.06 -56.22
CA VAL A 1142 -0.82 -18.41 -55.51
C VAL A 1142 -0.36 -17.21 -56.31
N SER A 1143 -0.37 -16.03 -55.68
CA SER A 1143 0.01 -14.76 -56.29
C SER A 1143 1.21 -14.16 -55.57
N GLY A 1144 2.11 -13.49 -56.30
CA GLY A 1144 3.30 -12.87 -55.72
C GLY A 1144 3.68 -11.56 -56.41
N GLY A 1145 4.26 -10.63 -55.66
CA GLY A 1145 4.65 -9.30 -56.16
C GLY A 1145 5.96 -8.78 -55.57
N ARG A 1146 6.56 -7.79 -56.23
CA ARG A 1146 7.81 -7.14 -55.81
C ARG A 1146 7.59 -5.73 -55.26
N THR A 1147 8.54 -5.23 -54.47
CA THR A 1147 8.53 -3.88 -53.88
C THR A 1147 8.31 -2.82 -54.96
N GLY A 1148 7.45 -1.85 -54.67
CA GLY A 1148 7.10 -0.74 -55.57
C GLY A 1148 5.94 -1.03 -56.53
N GLN A 1149 5.36 -2.24 -56.52
CA GLN A 1149 4.15 -2.54 -57.30
C GLN A 1149 2.86 -2.20 -56.53
N THR A 1150 1.82 -1.82 -57.27
CA THR A 1150 0.44 -1.74 -56.76
C THR A 1150 -0.26 -3.10 -56.89
N ASP A 1151 -1.33 -3.32 -56.13
CA ASP A 1151 -2.12 -4.57 -56.19
C ASP A 1151 -2.62 -4.88 -57.61
N ILE A 1152 -2.96 -3.84 -58.39
CA ILE A 1152 -3.36 -3.97 -59.80
C ILE A 1152 -2.20 -4.49 -60.68
N GLN A 1153 -0.96 -4.12 -60.37
CA GLN A 1153 0.21 -4.59 -61.11
C GLN A 1153 0.63 -6.01 -60.73
N ILE A 1154 0.23 -6.47 -59.53
CA ILE A 1154 0.40 -7.85 -59.08
C ILE A 1154 -0.70 -8.74 -59.68
N ALA A 1155 -1.86 -8.19 -60.00
CA ALA A 1155 -2.95 -8.93 -60.65
C ALA A 1155 -2.48 -9.58 -61.97
N GLY A 1156 -2.42 -10.91 -61.99
CA GLY A 1156 -1.92 -11.72 -63.12
C GLY A 1156 -0.54 -12.36 -62.89
N GLN A 1157 0.18 -11.97 -61.82
CA GLN A 1157 1.40 -12.64 -61.37
C GLN A 1157 1.05 -13.81 -60.44
N ASN A 1158 0.52 -14.88 -61.02
CA ASN A 1158 0.06 -16.04 -60.25
C ASN A 1158 0.33 -17.39 -60.93
N ILE A 1159 0.21 -18.45 -60.14
CA ILE A 1159 0.20 -19.85 -60.56
C ILE A 1159 -0.90 -20.60 -59.80
N THR A 1160 -1.39 -21.70 -60.37
CA THR A 1160 -2.33 -22.59 -59.67
C THR A 1160 -1.63 -23.88 -59.27
N VAL A 1161 -1.82 -24.29 -58.02
CA VAL A 1161 -1.30 -25.56 -57.49
C VAL A 1161 -2.45 -26.41 -56.93
N ASN A 1162 -2.29 -27.72 -56.95
CA ASN A 1162 -3.33 -28.65 -56.47
C ASN A 1162 -3.10 -29.06 -55.02
N LEU A 1163 -4.19 -29.18 -54.26
CA LEU A 1163 -4.25 -29.71 -52.91
C LEU A 1163 -4.83 -31.13 -52.90
N THR A 1164 -4.31 -31.97 -52.01
CA THR A 1164 -4.89 -33.26 -51.61
C THR A 1164 -5.81 -33.00 -50.42
N CYS A 1165 -7.12 -33.13 -50.64
CA CYS A 1165 -8.16 -32.87 -49.66
C CYS A 1165 -8.76 -34.20 -49.15
N ASP A 1166 -8.02 -34.92 -48.31
CA ASP A 1166 -8.40 -36.23 -47.77
C ASP A 1166 -8.44 -36.26 -46.23
N ASN A 1167 -8.37 -35.07 -45.61
CA ASN A 1167 -8.29 -34.87 -44.17
C ASN A 1167 -7.04 -35.50 -43.51
N ALA A 1168 -5.98 -35.79 -44.29
CA ALA A 1168 -4.65 -36.16 -43.81
C ALA A 1168 -3.64 -35.02 -43.98
N TRP A 1169 -2.48 -35.14 -43.33
CA TRP A 1169 -1.42 -34.14 -43.42
C TRP A 1169 -0.53 -34.34 -44.65
N HIS A 1170 -0.44 -33.31 -45.48
CA HIS A 1170 0.37 -33.26 -46.70
C HIS A 1170 1.33 -32.06 -46.68
N THR A 1171 2.34 -32.08 -47.53
CA THR A 1171 3.23 -30.93 -47.75
C THR A 1171 3.11 -30.47 -49.20
N LEU A 1172 2.55 -29.28 -49.40
CA LEU A 1172 2.43 -28.63 -50.70
C LEU A 1172 3.78 -28.03 -51.11
N THR A 1173 4.14 -28.19 -52.39
CA THR A 1173 5.27 -27.46 -53.00
C THR A 1173 4.73 -26.39 -53.94
N ILE A 1174 5.08 -25.12 -53.67
CA ILE A 1174 4.70 -23.96 -54.46
C ILE A 1174 5.95 -23.50 -55.23
N PRO A 1175 6.01 -23.67 -56.56
CA PRO A 1175 7.17 -23.27 -57.36
C PRO A 1175 7.16 -21.77 -57.68
N VAL A 1176 7.37 -20.93 -56.66
CA VAL A 1176 7.25 -19.46 -56.78
C VAL A 1176 8.12 -18.84 -57.88
N SER A 1177 9.25 -19.44 -58.26
CA SER A 1177 10.06 -18.95 -59.39
C SER A 1177 9.39 -19.05 -60.76
N THR A 1178 8.27 -19.78 -60.88
CA THR A 1178 7.49 -19.85 -62.13
C THR A 1178 6.39 -18.80 -62.20
N ILE A 1179 6.15 -18.05 -61.12
CA ILE A 1179 5.25 -16.91 -61.12
C ILE A 1179 5.84 -15.84 -62.04
N SER A 1180 5.07 -15.46 -63.06
CA SER A 1180 5.48 -14.38 -63.99
C SER A 1180 5.72 -13.09 -63.20
N GLY A 1181 6.92 -12.51 -63.34
CA GLY A 1181 7.30 -11.29 -62.61
C GLY A 1181 8.07 -11.51 -61.30
N TRP A 1182 8.25 -12.76 -60.84
CA TRP A 1182 9.02 -13.12 -59.64
C TRP A 1182 10.51 -12.77 -59.78
N SER A 1183 10.85 -11.51 -59.50
CA SER A 1183 12.17 -10.91 -59.73
C SER A 1183 12.41 -9.73 -58.79
N GLY A 1184 13.67 -9.35 -58.58
CA GLY A 1184 14.02 -8.24 -57.69
C GLY A 1184 13.72 -8.55 -56.23
N THR A 1185 13.26 -7.55 -55.48
CA THR A 1185 12.90 -7.69 -54.06
C THR A 1185 11.42 -8.02 -53.93
N ILE A 1186 11.11 -9.25 -53.55
CA ILE A 1186 9.76 -9.75 -53.26
C ILE A 1186 9.21 -9.05 -52.03
N TYR A 1187 7.96 -8.63 -52.16
CA TYR A 1187 7.23 -7.88 -51.14
C TYR A 1187 6.03 -8.64 -50.60
N ASP A 1188 5.21 -9.23 -51.49
CA ASP A 1188 3.97 -9.91 -51.12
C ASP A 1188 3.89 -11.30 -51.73
N LEU A 1189 3.29 -12.23 -50.98
CA LEU A 1189 2.96 -13.59 -51.39
C LEU A 1189 1.67 -13.99 -50.67
N HIS A 1190 0.64 -14.39 -51.41
CA HIS A 1190 -0.61 -14.83 -50.82
C HIS A 1190 -1.25 -15.96 -51.63
N THR A 1191 -2.13 -16.71 -50.98
CA THR A 1191 -2.84 -17.82 -51.60
C THR A 1191 -4.35 -17.65 -51.48
N THR A 1192 -5.09 -17.94 -52.53
CA THR A 1192 -6.56 -17.81 -52.57
C THR A 1192 -7.19 -19.17 -52.91
N SER A 1193 -8.08 -19.62 -52.04
CA SER A 1193 -9.01 -20.73 -52.34
C SER A 1193 -10.36 -20.16 -52.72
N PHE A 1194 -10.90 -20.55 -53.89
CA PHE A 1194 -12.22 -20.11 -54.36
C PHE A 1194 -13.30 -21.17 -54.12
N ASN A 1195 -14.55 -20.73 -53.97
CA ASN A 1195 -15.74 -21.53 -53.70
C ASN A 1195 -15.63 -22.40 -52.42
N VAL A 1196 -15.03 -21.85 -51.35
CA VAL A 1196 -14.84 -22.57 -50.08
C VAL A 1196 -16.17 -22.74 -49.34
N PRO A 1197 -16.68 -23.98 -49.14
CA PRO A 1197 -17.91 -24.22 -48.38
C PRO A 1197 -17.77 -23.85 -46.89
N SER A 1198 -18.87 -23.53 -46.22
CA SER A 1198 -18.89 -23.20 -44.79
C SER A 1198 -18.41 -24.33 -43.87
N SER A 1199 -18.57 -25.59 -44.29
CA SER A 1199 -18.11 -26.77 -43.56
C SER A 1199 -16.63 -27.08 -43.77
N ALA A 1200 -16.01 -26.56 -44.82
CA ALA A 1200 -14.64 -26.89 -45.18
C ALA A 1200 -13.64 -26.31 -44.18
N ARG A 1201 -12.56 -27.04 -43.89
CA ARG A 1201 -11.47 -26.63 -43.00
C ARG A 1201 -10.12 -26.84 -43.66
N LEU A 1202 -9.23 -25.87 -43.53
CA LEU A 1202 -7.83 -25.95 -43.93
C LEU A 1202 -6.95 -25.69 -42.71
N LYS A 1203 -6.26 -26.72 -42.25
CA LYS A 1203 -5.27 -26.61 -41.19
C LYS A 1203 -3.88 -26.43 -41.78
N ILE A 1204 -3.10 -25.49 -41.24
CA ILE A 1204 -1.74 -25.16 -41.67
C ILE A 1204 -0.80 -25.33 -40.48
N GLY A 1205 0.16 -26.25 -40.60
CA GLY A 1205 1.15 -26.54 -39.56
C GLY A 1205 2.37 -25.64 -39.64
N TRP A 1206 2.93 -25.47 -40.84
CA TRP A 1206 4.11 -24.63 -41.07
C TRP A 1206 4.27 -24.21 -42.53
N VAL A 1207 5.07 -23.18 -42.74
CA VAL A 1207 5.52 -22.63 -44.03
C VAL A 1207 7.04 -22.54 -43.99
N ASN A 1208 7.72 -22.93 -45.08
CA ASN A 1208 9.18 -22.87 -45.15
C ASN A 1208 9.65 -22.79 -46.61
N THR A 1209 10.82 -22.19 -46.87
CA THR A 1209 11.48 -22.24 -48.20
C THR A 1209 12.25 -23.54 -48.42
N ALA A 1210 12.33 -24.39 -47.40
CA ALA A 1210 12.83 -25.76 -47.46
C ALA A 1210 11.72 -26.78 -47.17
N ASN A 1211 11.79 -27.99 -47.74
CA ASN A 1211 10.80 -29.06 -47.51
C ASN A 1211 11.01 -29.77 -46.16
N THR A 1212 11.00 -29.00 -45.08
CA THR A 1212 11.19 -29.49 -43.71
C THR A 1212 10.40 -28.62 -42.74
N ASP A 1213 10.01 -29.20 -41.61
CA ASP A 1213 9.51 -28.42 -40.49
C ASP A 1213 10.57 -27.37 -40.08
N PRO A 1214 10.23 -26.07 -40.03
CA PRO A 1214 11.20 -25.03 -39.67
C PRO A 1214 11.62 -25.09 -38.20
N GLU A 1215 10.87 -25.79 -37.34
CA GLU A 1215 11.14 -26.05 -35.93
C GLU A 1215 10.74 -27.50 -35.57
N PRO A 1216 11.51 -28.51 -36.02
CA PRO A 1216 11.17 -29.92 -35.90
C PRO A 1216 11.09 -30.43 -34.46
#